data_AF-A0A437Q9S3-F1
#
_entry.id   AF-A0A437Q9S3-F1
#
_cell.length_a   1.000
_cell.length_b   1.000
_cell.length_c   1.000
_cell.angle_alpha   90.00
_cell.angle_beta   90.00
_cell.angle_gamma   90.00
#
_symmetry.space_group_name_H-M   'P 1'
#
loop_
_entity.id
_entity.type
_entity.pdbx_description
1 polymer ?
#
loop_
_entity_poly.entity_id
_entity_poly.type
_entity_poly.pdbx_seq_one_letter_code
_entity_poly.pdbx_strand_id
1 'polypeptide(L)'
;MSMETEFDEQQPFIRKRYVFILLLVIVGALWVTYNQYSSRQLSPVVAAQKAPSQVSSAYLKAETLTQPDNADAALLRAQDLIDQGKYTQASALLEPLVQRHDTRAERLQRAILYGAWASVSGADKHELELQIRSTIKGLTPAQVTADDLAVARALGMNRWLSFYYEAQGDLLAAAQALLAAGDGKAAITLFDEAVTPANLMEGIALAQAAGQHERAIEWLQRYPEALPDYYDQLLKLAEVVGRTDLTSLPDNLFPAHFEQREKWLEPAINSRIAAGDLAGARQLVDQVVESRPSDSSLRYRRWQLQLWLGHPELATQDGAWLLAHAPSEDVFNETIRQGWAAYEYEQLTQYYRDYTQTNRIRDPEIGKWVEAHELAGTPEMGITDLRNYAARFGYSQMLLDWEIHLLERTGNMADMPDKLSVFKQVGLANSRQYHSLAMAFALKRDYANAYHVLASAPLAVMQDDEDYWSMLAEMAWRIGDERAIARSYAELIKRGEAQETEKARYLEAKFGKNVESKLDWLWQDFDKAPDASKLIQIASLTSRSDRDADIKRLAQAVDAFRNEPASSDVYTVLGQLALASGDIPQAEQYLDHAIELNPNNVSAHQSLGWLYLEKRDEALMRPFYYRWSDQWPNQDWRLLLAGMSDALGLDRQAIFLYQKSLANDSDNIAILYQLSEVLLRTDQIDASWRIRRYIASRLSKLETMPDYIADAVIEQFFGSASAAAFAARRWLQQSSEEADLALLRLLGEGRSEFGRYMFGRQVWHEIDLPGWFQLSQALQRNDTQRIAALLKELDPNALPTLDRIAAMRKMGLFAEAFQLAEKQLEDQDYPANQKRQLFSEWYGLRRYHNRSFSASYSSNRDDDERLRLTLNFPWRNLQVSAELEQYKYRRREDTERINWQLSLQRFFADSEYGLQVSGDNAELGSRVGATFTYRAQMTPYLVWGVEAGFNEENKQNKAFERGAAQHRVAMTAEYQISARTRASAKAALLRYLDRDQHTLSDGAEISLQLSESLAAGHTHLEIYGDVTAQFFDKEGVLGKPDERRPLVLDPYQRIAAGVRVGQGYMGQRPLVHSANPRWEADLSVGYRPKLSRFDYAAKAQIGWRLSGDDQLSLGVEHQSKPRSGRDSSEVKLDYTKQF
;
A
#
# COMPACT_ATOMS: atom_id res chain seq x y z
N MET A 1 67.48 -0.87 38.71
CA MET A 1 66.77 -1.53 39.83
C MET A 1 65.43 -1.98 39.29
N SER A 2 65.03 -3.23 39.54
CA SER A 2 64.10 -3.96 38.65
C SER A 2 63.13 -4.85 39.43
N MET A 3 61.86 -4.75 39.05
CA MET A 3 60.76 -5.73 39.16
C MET A 3 59.67 -5.17 38.22
N GLU A 4 59.39 -5.80 37.09
CA GLU A 4 58.55 -7.01 36.95
C GLU A 4 57.07 -6.70 37.15
N THR A 5 56.40 -6.44 36.02
CA THR A 5 54.94 -6.52 35.87
C THR A 5 54.68 -7.41 34.65
N GLU A 6 54.42 -8.69 34.88
CA GLU A 6 54.11 -9.64 33.81
C GLU A 6 52.75 -9.32 33.19
N PHE A 7 52.75 -8.94 31.91
CA PHE A 7 51.59 -9.06 31.04
C PHE A 7 51.60 -10.48 30.45
N ASP A 8 50.93 -11.42 31.12
CA ASP A 8 50.80 -12.79 30.62
C ASP A 8 49.87 -12.86 29.37
N GLU A 9 50.06 -13.89 28.55
CA GLU A 9 49.87 -13.79 27.10
C GLU A 9 48.42 -13.70 26.61
N GLN A 10 48.22 -12.91 25.55
CA GLN A 10 46.98 -12.91 24.77
C GLN A 10 46.79 -14.24 24.02
N GLN A 11 45.95 -15.14 24.53
CA GLN A 11 45.45 -16.23 23.69
C GLN A 11 44.51 -15.67 22.60
N PRO A 12 44.72 -15.99 21.31
CA PRO A 12 43.87 -15.50 20.25
C PRO A 12 42.46 -16.10 20.36
N PHE A 13 41.45 -15.24 20.21
CA PHE A 13 40.01 -15.48 20.43
C PHE A 13 39.40 -16.66 19.64
N ILE A 14 40.13 -17.22 18.66
CA ILE A 14 39.76 -18.45 17.95
C ILE A 14 40.99 -19.37 17.93
N ARG A 15 40.89 -20.55 18.56
CA ARG A 15 42.00 -21.55 18.57
C ARG A 15 42.39 -21.90 17.13
N LYS A 16 43.69 -21.94 16.84
CA LYS A 16 44.25 -22.17 15.49
C LYS A 16 43.60 -23.34 14.73
N ARG A 17 43.19 -24.42 15.41
CA ARG A 17 42.48 -25.56 14.80
C ARG A 17 41.14 -25.18 14.12
N TYR A 18 40.37 -24.28 14.72
CA TYR A 18 39.08 -23.84 14.15
C TYR A 18 39.30 -22.82 13.03
N VAL A 19 40.30 -21.94 13.17
CA VAL A 19 40.76 -21.08 12.06
C VAL A 19 41.25 -21.93 10.88
N PHE A 20 41.90 -23.07 11.13
CA PHE A 20 42.37 -23.99 10.10
C PHE A 20 41.24 -24.75 9.40
N ILE A 21 40.19 -25.16 10.13
CA ILE A 21 38.98 -25.77 9.55
C ILE A 21 38.20 -24.72 8.74
N LEU A 22 38.03 -23.50 9.25
CA LEU A 22 37.49 -22.38 8.48
C LEU A 22 38.33 -22.13 7.23
N LEU A 23 39.66 -22.06 7.34
CA LEU A 23 40.55 -21.84 6.21
C LEU A 23 40.47 -22.96 5.17
N LEU A 24 40.30 -24.23 5.54
CA LEU A 24 40.12 -25.30 4.56
C LEU A 24 38.81 -25.14 3.77
N VAL A 25 37.71 -24.78 4.43
CA VAL A 25 36.42 -24.52 3.77
C VAL A 25 36.46 -23.23 2.95
N ILE A 26 37.06 -22.16 3.50
CA ILE A 26 37.14 -20.83 2.87
C ILE A 26 38.15 -20.82 1.73
N VAL A 27 39.29 -21.49 1.81
CA VAL A 27 40.23 -21.64 0.68
C VAL A 27 39.65 -22.55 -0.39
N GLY A 28 38.93 -23.62 -0.01
CA GLY A 28 38.17 -24.44 -0.96
C GLY A 28 37.13 -23.63 -1.75
N ALA A 29 36.43 -22.69 -1.10
CA ALA A 29 35.50 -21.77 -1.76
C ALA A 29 36.21 -20.66 -2.55
N LEU A 30 37.20 -19.99 -1.97
CA LEU A 30 37.91 -18.86 -2.58
C LEU A 30 38.76 -19.29 -3.78
N TRP A 31 39.30 -20.51 -3.81
CA TRP A 31 39.99 -21.02 -5.00
C TRP A 31 39.06 -21.14 -6.21
N VAL A 32 37.77 -21.42 -5.98
CA VAL A 32 36.74 -21.46 -7.03
C VAL A 32 36.26 -20.06 -7.44
N THR A 33 36.18 -19.10 -6.50
CA THR A 33 35.60 -17.76 -6.78
C THR A 33 36.62 -16.66 -7.11
N TYR A 34 37.86 -16.72 -6.62
CA TYR A 34 38.89 -15.69 -6.87
C TYR A 34 39.24 -15.50 -8.36
N ASN A 35 38.94 -16.51 -9.19
CA ASN A 35 39.15 -16.45 -10.63
C ASN A 35 38.15 -15.55 -11.39
N GLN A 36 37.16 -14.95 -10.71
CA GLN A 36 36.17 -14.06 -11.34
C GLN A 36 35.91 -12.76 -10.54
N TYR A 37 36.46 -11.67 -11.07
CA TYR A 37 36.18 -10.25 -10.78
C TYR A 37 36.68 -9.59 -9.48
N SER A 38 37.47 -8.53 -9.70
CA SER A 38 37.61 -7.33 -8.86
C SER A 38 37.50 -6.11 -9.82
N SER A 39 37.25 -4.85 -9.46
CA SER A 39 37.07 -4.12 -8.19
C SER A 39 36.48 -2.72 -8.47
N ARG A 40 35.90 -2.00 -7.47
CA ARG A 40 36.12 -0.54 -7.13
C ARG A 40 34.99 0.17 -6.31
N GLN A 41 35.42 1.17 -5.49
CA GLN A 41 34.73 2.40 -4.95
C GLN A 41 33.68 2.35 -3.78
N LEU A 42 33.89 3.16 -2.70
CA LEU A 42 32.93 3.60 -1.62
C LEU A 42 33.52 4.60 -0.54
N SER A 43 32.80 5.65 0.00
CA SER A 43 33.08 6.63 1.17
C SER A 43 32.09 7.89 1.29
N PRO A 44 31.79 8.81 2.36
CA PRO A 44 31.43 8.89 3.91
C PRO A 44 30.45 10.06 4.70
N VAL A 45 29.76 10.05 6.00
CA VAL A 45 28.87 11.13 6.94
C VAL A 45 28.28 10.97 8.57
N VAL A 46 27.77 11.96 9.56
CA VAL A 46 27.05 11.92 11.06
C VAL A 46 26.28 13.20 11.95
N ALA A 47 25.49 13.19 13.20
CA ALA A 47 24.79 14.33 14.17
C ALA A 47 24.08 14.18 15.76
N ALA A 48 23.49 15.19 16.65
CA ALA A 48 22.83 15.17 18.16
C ALA A 48 21.92 16.37 19.03
N GLN A 49 21.30 16.33 20.37
CA GLN A 49 20.30 17.34 21.23
C GLN A 49 19.85 17.33 22.90
N LYS A 50 19.21 18.38 23.70
CA LYS A 50 18.21 18.55 25.04
C LYS A 50 18.47 19.36 26.52
N ALA A 51 17.74 19.79 27.71
CA ALA A 51 16.41 19.86 28.65
C ALA A 51 16.19 20.88 30.04
N PRO A 52 15.08 20.98 31.01
CA PRO A 52 14.58 22.08 32.11
C PRO A 52 14.21 21.99 33.78
N SER A 53 13.32 22.83 34.58
CA SER A 53 13.21 23.24 36.16
C SER A 53 11.87 23.41 37.22
N GLN A 54 11.76 24.19 38.44
CA GLN A 54 10.76 24.14 39.75
C GLN A 54 10.14 25.40 40.73
N VAL A 55 9.65 25.37 42.10
CA VAL A 55 8.63 26.33 42.97
C VAL A 55 8.40 26.64 44.61
N SER A 56 7.82 27.81 45.24
CA SER A 56 7.12 28.13 46.68
C SER A 56 6.61 29.63 47.29
N SER A 57 5.72 29.93 48.39
CA SER A 57 5.35 31.30 49.19
C SER A 57 4.24 31.51 50.46
N ALA A 58 4.06 32.69 51.29
CA ALA A 58 2.85 33.40 52.11
C ALA A 58 2.66 33.84 53.74
N TYR A 59 1.92 34.95 54.29
CA TYR A 59 1.26 35.29 55.75
C TYR A 59 0.79 36.80 56.35
N LEU A 60 -0.21 37.11 57.36
CA LEU A 60 -0.40 38.32 58.43
C LEU A 60 -1.73 38.64 59.40
N LYS A 61 -1.78 39.51 60.53
CA LYS A 61 -2.90 40.49 61.18
C LYS A 61 -3.06 41.30 62.65
N ALA A 62 -4.02 41.06 63.65
CA ALA A 62 -4.98 41.87 64.63
C ALA A 62 -4.75 42.91 65.85
N GLU A 63 -3.61 43.56 66.14
CA GLU A 63 -3.24 44.05 67.52
C GLU A 63 -3.65 45.46 68.05
N THR A 64 -4.30 46.31 67.24
CA THR A 64 -4.19 47.80 67.38
C THR A 64 -5.35 48.55 68.06
N LEU A 65 -6.40 47.86 68.51
CA LEU A 65 -7.55 48.50 69.16
C LEU A 65 -7.46 48.56 70.70
N THR A 66 -6.44 47.92 71.28
CA THR A 66 -6.31 47.71 72.73
C THR A 66 -5.24 48.59 73.39
N GLN A 67 -4.41 49.30 72.62
CA GLN A 67 -3.34 50.17 73.11
C GLN A 67 -3.22 51.43 72.23
N PRO A 68 -3.94 52.53 72.52
CA PRO A 68 -3.97 53.71 71.65
C PRO A 68 -2.69 54.56 71.70
N ASP A 69 -1.98 54.59 72.82
CA ASP A 69 -0.71 55.33 72.98
C ASP A 69 0.51 54.61 72.35
N ASN A 70 0.31 53.42 71.77
CA ASN A 70 1.36 52.61 71.16
C ASN A 70 1.68 53.13 69.74
N ALA A 71 2.71 53.97 69.65
CA ALA A 71 3.11 54.63 68.41
C ALA A 71 3.43 53.67 67.25
N ASP A 72 4.11 52.56 67.50
CA ASP A 72 4.54 51.65 66.42
C ASP A 72 3.35 50.79 65.91
N ALA A 73 2.42 50.45 66.80
CA ALA A 73 1.14 49.83 66.43
C ALA A 73 0.26 50.81 65.62
N ALA A 74 0.21 52.09 66.03
CA ALA A 74 -0.47 53.14 65.28
C ALA A 74 0.16 53.36 63.88
N LEU A 75 1.49 53.30 63.76
CA LEU A 75 2.21 53.42 62.49
C LEU A 75 1.96 52.22 61.55
N LEU A 76 2.06 50.97 62.04
CA LEU A 76 1.75 49.79 61.22
C LEU A 76 0.30 49.76 60.72
N ARG A 77 -0.65 50.29 61.50
CA ARG A 77 -2.04 50.45 61.07
C ARG A 77 -2.28 51.68 60.20
N ALA A 78 -1.53 52.76 60.37
CA ALA A 78 -1.52 53.85 59.41
C ALA A 78 -1.05 53.33 58.04
N GLN A 79 -0.05 52.46 57.99
CA GLN A 79 0.40 51.80 56.75
C GLN A 79 -0.71 50.91 56.15
N ASP A 80 -1.29 49.99 56.92
CA ASP A 80 -2.43 49.16 56.46
C ASP A 80 -3.63 50.00 55.96
N LEU A 81 -3.85 51.20 56.52
CA LEU A 81 -4.90 52.12 56.07
C LEU A 81 -4.49 52.97 54.85
N ILE A 82 -3.19 53.22 54.65
CA ILE A 82 -2.61 53.86 53.45
C ILE A 82 -2.65 52.89 52.28
N ASP A 83 -2.28 51.62 52.49
CA ASP A 83 -2.35 50.55 51.50
C ASP A 83 -3.83 50.22 51.14
N GLN A 84 -4.78 50.55 52.02
CA GLN A 84 -6.23 50.56 51.78
C GLN A 84 -6.79 51.92 51.33
N GLY A 85 -5.96 52.93 51.08
CA GLY A 85 -6.31 54.21 50.44
C GLY A 85 -7.03 55.28 51.28
N LYS A 86 -6.92 55.28 52.62
CA LYS A 86 -7.76 56.08 53.55
C LYS A 86 -7.04 57.29 54.18
N TYR A 87 -6.47 58.15 53.35
CA TYR A 87 -5.51 59.20 53.76
C TYR A 87 -5.97 60.17 54.86
N THR A 88 -7.22 60.66 54.84
CA THR A 88 -7.72 61.62 55.86
C THR A 88 -7.77 61.02 57.26
N GLN A 89 -8.03 59.70 57.35
CA GLN A 89 -8.04 58.98 58.62
C GLN A 89 -6.61 58.70 59.13
N ALA A 90 -5.65 58.50 58.23
CA ALA A 90 -4.23 58.44 58.57
C ALA A 90 -3.70 59.81 59.05
N SER A 91 -4.01 60.90 58.35
CA SER A 91 -3.54 62.26 58.70
C SER A 91 -3.94 62.68 60.10
N ALA A 92 -5.21 62.49 60.48
CA ALA A 92 -5.71 62.83 61.81
C ALA A 92 -5.07 61.99 62.94
N LEU A 93 -4.52 60.80 62.61
CA LEU A 93 -3.78 59.94 63.54
C LEU A 93 -2.34 60.42 63.80
N LEU A 94 -1.80 61.28 62.90
CA LEU A 94 -0.38 61.64 62.85
C LEU A 94 -0.10 63.08 63.30
N GLU A 95 -1.04 64.00 63.11
CA GLU A 95 -0.85 65.44 63.32
C GLU A 95 -0.33 65.85 64.72
N PRO A 96 -0.72 65.22 65.84
CA PRO A 96 -0.17 65.52 67.18
C PRO A 96 1.33 65.20 67.35
N LEU A 97 1.88 64.34 66.48
CA LEU A 97 3.30 63.97 66.45
C LEU A 97 4.10 64.93 65.55
N VAL A 98 3.49 65.41 64.45
CA VAL A 98 4.10 66.40 63.54
C VAL A 98 4.40 67.72 64.26
N GLN A 99 3.46 68.23 65.08
CA GLN A 99 3.66 69.47 65.85
C GLN A 99 4.78 69.37 66.92
N ARG A 100 5.32 68.17 67.16
CA ARG A 100 6.44 67.90 68.07
C ARG A 100 7.74 67.56 67.35
N HIS A 101 7.76 67.67 66.02
CA HIS A 101 8.88 67.29 65.15
C HIS A 101 9.26 65.79 65.24
N ASP A 102 8.29 64.88 65.39
CA ASP A 102 8.56 63.45 65.16
C ASP A 102 8.77 63.21 63.65
N THR A 103 10.01 62.94 63.27
CA THR A 103 10.42 62.78 61.87
C THR A 103 9.75 61.60 61.15
N ARG A 104 9.09 60.66 61.84
CA ARG A 104 8.30 59.58 61.24
C ARG A 104 6.90 60.08 60.86
N ALA A 105 6.29 60.90 61.72
CA ALA A 105 5.03 61.55 61.42
C ALA A 105 5.20 62.62 60.33
N GLU A 106 6.27 63.44 60.39
CA GLU A 106 6.59 64.42 59.33
C GLU A 106 6.85 63.77 57.96
N ARG A 107 7.29 62.50 57.92
CA ARG A 107 7.39 61.70 56.68
C ARG A 107 6.02 61.33 56.13
N LEU A 108 5.17 60.71 56.96
CA LEU A 108 3.82 60.31 56.54
C LEU A 108 2.95 61.52 56.18
N GLN A 109 3.15 62.68 56.82
CA GLN A 109 2.50 63.94 56.44
C GLN A 109 2.89 64.39 55.01
N ARG A 110 4.14 64.15 54.57
CA ARG A 110 4.56 64.40 53.18
C ARG A 110 3.97 63.38 52.22
N ALA A 111 3.93 62.09 52.58
CA ALA A 111 3.21 61.07 51.79
C ALA A 111 1.73 61.42 51.59
N ILE A 112 1.06 62.02 52.60
CA ILE A 112 -0.31 62.54 52.48
C ILE A 112 -0.40 63.74 51.51
N LEU A 113 0.54 64.69 51.56
CA LEU A 113 0.61 65.79 50.57
C LEU A 113 0.79 65.28 49.14
N TYR A 114 1.58 64.21 48.95
CA TYR A 114 1.80 63.61 47.63
C TYR A 114 0.59 62.81 47.14
N GLY A 115 -0.09 62.09 48.04
CA GLY A 115 -1.39 61.45 47.75
C GLY A 115 -2.47 62.47 47.38
N ALA A 116 -2.48 63.64 48.04
CA ALA A 116 -3.36 64.76 47.68
C ALA A 116 -3.02 65.33 46.30
N TRP A 117 -1.74 65.62 46.02
CA TRP A 117 -1.29 66.10 44.70
C TRP A 117 -1.60 65.11 43.57
N ALA A 118 -1.53 63.79 43.83
CA ALA A 118 -1.93 62.77 42.87
C ALA A 118 -3.44 62.75 42.56
N SER A 119 -4.29 63.18 43.50
CA SER A 119 -5.76 63.09 43.38
C SER A 119 -6.46 64.30 42.73
N VAL A 120 -5.72 65.39 42.44
CA VAL A 120 -6.28 66.66 41.94
C VAL A 120 -5.74 67.02 40.55
N SER A 121 -6.59 67.67 39.74
CA SER A 121 -6.28 68.16 38.38
C SER A 121 -6.88 69.56 38.16
N GLY A 122 -6.13 70.45 37.52
CA GLY A 122 -6.55 71.84 37.27
C GLY A 122 -5.53 72.86 37.79
N ALA A 123 -5.96 74.11 37.94
CA ALA A 123 -5.10 75.22 38.37
C ALA A 123 -4.45 74.99 39.73
N ASP A 124 -5.24 74.52 40.71
CA ASP A 124 -4.82 74.25 42.10
C ASP A 124 -3.62 73.28 42.18
N LYS A 125 -3.50 72.37 41.21
CA LYS A 125 -2.36 71.44 41.12
C LYS A 125 -1.05 72.19 40.90
N HIS A 126 -1.04 73.25 40.09
CA HIS A 126 0.18 73.98 39.75
C HIS A 126 0.71 74.82 40.93
N GLU A 127 -0.18 75.38 41.75
CA GLU A 127 0.23 76.08 42.97
C GLU A 127 0.86 75.12 43.99
N LEU A 128 0.25 73.94 44.18
CA LEU A 128 0.83 72.85 44.98
C LEU A 128 2.21 72.42 44.44
N GLU A 129 2.38 72.29 43.13
CA GLU A 129 3.69 71.96 42.53
C GLU A 129 4.75 73.02 42.85
N LEU A 130 4.43 74.31 42.74
CA LEU A 130 5.37 75.38 43.06
C LEU A 130 5.76 75.38 44.54
N GLN A 131 4.80 75.15 45.44
CA GLN A 131 5.04 75.02 46.87
C GLN A 131 6.00 73.85 47.15
N ILE A 132 5.68 72.65 46.64
CA ILE A 132 6.51 71.43 46.79
C ILE A 132 7.93 71.64 46.24
N ARG A 133 8.08 72.25 45.05
CA ARG A 133 9.39 72.55 44.43
C ARG A 133 10.26 73.45 45.33
N SER A 134 9.64 74.37 46.08
CA SER A 134 10.35 75.28 46.98
C SER A 134 10.80 74.56 48.26
N THR A 135 9.92 73.73 48.84
CA THR A 135 10.21 72.94 50.04
C THR A 135 11.38 71.98 49.80
N ILE A 136 11.35 71.22 48.70
CA ILE A 136 12.39 70.23 48.37
C ILE A 136 13.77 70.90 48.22
N LYS A 137 13.85 72.05 47.55
CA LYS A 137 15.14 72.77 47.36
C LYS A 137 15.78 73.26 48.66
N GLY A 138 15.01 73.44 49.73
CA GLY A 138 15.49 73.89 51.03
C GLY A 138 16.00 72.78 51.94
N LEU A 139 15.82 71.50 51.58
CA LEU A 139 16.23 70.37 52.40
C LEU A 139 17.75 70.16 52.36
N THR A 140 18.36 69.88 53.51
CA THR A 140 19.73 69.37 53.57
C THR A 140 19.76 67.87 53.25
N PRO A 141 20.88 67.29 52.77
CA PRO A 141 20.89 65.91 52.28
C PRO A 141 20.42 64.85 53.30
N ALA A 142 20.63 65.09 54.60
CA ALA A 142 20.22 64.19 55.68
C ALA A 142 18.71 64.26 56.03
N GLN A 143 17.94 65.16 55.42
CA GLN A 143 16.50 65.36 55.69
C GLN A 143 15.58 64.84 54.57
N VAL A 144 16.15 64.53 53.41
CA VAL A 144 15.44 64.07 52.21
C VAL A 144 15.07 62.59 52.34
N THR A 145 13.86 62.22 51.92
CA THR A 145 13.36 60.83 51.96
C THR A 145 12.92 60.34 50.58
N ALA A 146 12.67 59.02 50.45
CA ALA A 146 12.37 58.40 49.15
C ALA A 146 11.18 59.07 48.42
N ASP A 147 10.16 59.48 49.16
CA ASP A 147 8.99 60.16 48.62
C ASP A 147 9.31 61.60 48.14
N ASP A 148 10.17 62.34 48.85
CA ASP A 148 10.68 63.65 48.39
C ASP A 148 11.42 63.49 47.05
N LEU A 149 12.22 62.43 46.91
CA LEU A 149 12.96 62.11 45.67
C LEU A 149 12.01 61.69 44.54
N ALA A 150 10.99 60.87 44.82
CA ALA A 150 9.99 60.47 43.84
C ALA A 150 9.22 61.68 43.27
N VAL A 151 8.84 62.62 44.13
CA VAL A 151 8.12 63.83 43.70
C VAL A 151 9.07 64.86 43.06
N ALA A 152 10.32 64.99 43.51
CA ALA A 152 11.35 65.77 42.79
C ALA A 152 11.58 65.26 41.35
N ARG A 153 11.56 63.93 41.14
CA ARG A 153 11.63 63.29 39.82
C ARG A 153 10.38 63.59 38.99
N ALA A 154 9.18 63.44 39.55
CA ALA A 154 7.92 63.76 38.87
C ALA A 154 7.81 65.25 38.48
N LEU A 155 8.48 66.13 39.22
CA LEU A 155 8.60 67.56 38.94
C LEU A 155 9.75 67.91 37.98
N GLY A 156 10.55 66.93 37.53
CA GLY A 156 11.65 67.12 36.58
C GLY A 156 12.84 67.94 37.12
N MET A 157 13.11 67.89 38.43
CA MET A 157 14.15 68.71 39.09
C MET A 157 15.57 68.14 38.93
N ASN A 158 15.88 67.62 37.74
CA ASN A 158 16.95 66.67 37.48
C ASN A 158 18.35 67.23 37.84
N ARG A 159 18.67 68.46 37.45
CA ARG A 159 19.98 69.04 37.79
C ARG A 159 20.20 69.34 39.29
N TRP A 160 19.14 69.43 40.11
CA TRP A 160 19.28 69.51 41.57
C TRP A 160 19.46 68.13 42.19
N LEU A 161 18.71 67.14 41.69
CA LEU A 161 18.86 65.73 42.08
C LEU A 161 20.29 65.23 41.85
N SER A 162 20.93 65.61 40.74
CA SER A 162 22.32 65.26 40.43
C SER A 162 23.29 65.60 41.57
N PHE A 163 23.35 66.87 41.99
CA PHE A 163 24.25 67.30 43.06
C PHE A 163 23.88 66.72 44.44
N TYR A 164 22.59 66.43 44.68
CA TYR A 164 22.16 65.74 45.91
C TYR A 164 22.76 64.32 45.99
N TYR A 165 22.66 63.54 44.93
CA TYR A 165 23.16 62.16 44.92
C TYR A 165 24.70 62.12 44.93
N GLU A 166 25.36 63.01 44.18
CA GLU A 166 26.82 63.12 44.15
C GLU A 166 27.39 63.46 45.55
N ALA A 167 26.76 64.39 46.27
CA ALA A 167 27.15 64.75 47.63
C ALA A 167 26.89 63.65 48.69
N GLN A 168 26.04 62.66 48.37
CA GLN A 168 25.80 61.47 49.18
C GLN A 168 26.71 60.28 48.77
N GLY A 169 27.51 60.41 47.70
CA GLY A 169 28.34 59.35 47.14
C GLY A 169 27.61 58.39 46.18
N ASP A 170 26.34 58.63 45.86
CA ASP A 170 25.58 57.88 44.85
C ASP A 170 25.85 58.46 43.45
N LEU A 171 26.99 58.08 42.90
CA LEU A 171 27.45 58.55 41.60
C LEU A 171 26.56 58.08 40.42
N LEU A 172 25.73 57.05 40.61
CA LEU A 172 24.79 56.62 39.56
C LEU A 172 23.56 57.52 39.49
N ALA A 173 22.87 57.69 40.63
CA ALA A 173 21.70 58.54 40.65
C ALA A 173 22.08 59.99 40.32
N ALA A 174 23.34 60.39 40.61
CA ALA A 174 23.94 61.61 40.11
C ALA A 174 24.02 61.65 38.57
N ALA A 175 24.61 60.62 37.94
CA ALA A 175 24.74 60.50 36.50
C ALA A 175 23.38 60.47 35.77
N GLN A 176 22.40 59.70 36.27
CA GLN A 176 21.05 59.65 35.70
C GLN A 176 20.37 61.02 35.70
N ALA A 177 20.54 61.76 36.79
CA ALA A 177 19.98 63.10 36.93
C ALA A 177 20.71 64.16 36.06
N LEU A 178 21.97 63.92 35.66
CA LEU A 178 22.67 64.71 34.62
C LEU A 178 22.19 64.38 33.20
N LEU A 179 21.99 63.09 32.87
CA LEU A 179 21.46 62.69 31.57
C LEU A 179 20.03 63.21 31.37
N ALA A 180 19.18 63.13 32.40
CA ALA A 180 17.85 63.71 32.39
C ALA A 180 17.84 65.26 32.43
N ALA A 181 19.02 65.91 32.53
CA ALA A 181 19.22 67.33 32.28
C ALA A 181 19.87 67.62 30.90
N GLY A 182 20.11 66.59 30.09
CA GLY A 182 20.60 66.67 28.70
C GLY A 182 22.10 66.37 28.50
N ASP A 183 22.88 66.10 29.55
CA ASP A 183 24.35 66.01 29.47
C ASP A 183 24.87 64.56 29.59
N GLY A 184 24.52 63.73 28.60
CA GLY A 184 24.79 62.30 28.62
C GLY A 184 26.27 61.90 28.61
N LYS A 185 27.18 62.77 28.14
CA LYS A 185 28.60 62.43 28.05
C LYS A 185 29.32 62.64 29.39
N ALA A 186 28.95 63.67 30.14
CA ALA A 186 29.37 63.85 31.53
C ALA A 186 28.84 62.70 32.39
N ALA A 187 27.55 62.36 32.26
CA ALA A 187 26.91 61.28 33.00
C ALA A 187 27.62 59.92 32.85
N ILE A 188 27.95 59.52 31.62
CA ILE A 188 28.64 58.24 31.35
C ILE A 188 30.05 58.22 31.94
N THR A 189 30.76 59.36 31.89
CA THR A 189 32.13 59.44 32.43
C THR A 189 32.13 59.38 33.97
N LEU A 190 31.15 60.04 34.62
CA LEU A 190 30.96 59.99 36.06
C LEU A 190 30.63 58.56 36.55
N PHE A 191 29.93 57.78 35.72
CA PHE A 191 29.50 56.44 36.11
C PHE A 191 30.54 55.34 35.83
N ASP A 192 31.42 55.46 34.83
CA ASP A 192 32.45 54.45 34.49
C ASP A 192 33.35 54.07 35.72
N GLU A 193 33.57 55.02 36.66
CA GLU A 193 34.31 54.80 37.92
C GLU A 193 33.48 54.19 39.08
N ALA A 194 32.15 54.17 38.94
CA ALA A 194 31.18 53.77 39.98
C ALA A 194 30.30 52.57 39.58
N VAL A 195 30.60 51.94 38.44
CA VAL A 195 29.98 50.71 37.93
C VAL A 195 30.25 49.54 38.88
N THR A 196 29.18 49.02 39.50
CA THR A 196 29.18 47.85 40.37
C THR A 196 28.06 46.88 39.96
N PRO A 197 28.01 45.63 40.46
CA PRO A 197 26.93 44.70 40.14
C PRO A 197 25.53 45.27 40.43
N ALA A 198 25.36 45.86 41.62
CA ALA A 198 24.04 46.23 42.15
C ALA A 198 23.39 47.43 41.45
N ASN A 199 24.16 48.26 40.76
CA ASN A 199 23.71 49.52 40.18
C ASN A 199 23.80 49.51 38.62
N LEU A 200 23.76 48.31 38.04
CA LEU A 200 24.15 48.09 36.65
C LEU A 200 23.08 48.47 35.60
N MET A 201 21.84 47.98 35.71
CA MET A 201 20.78 48.30 34.73
C MET A 201 20.50 49.80 34.61
N GLU A 202 20.63 50.52 35.73
CA GLU A 202 20.39 51.94 35.81
C GLU A 202 21.46 52.76 35.07
N GLY A 203 22.71 52.28 35.00
CA GLY A 203 23.76 52.80 34.12
C GLY A 203 23.63 52.36 32.65
N ILE A 204 22.87 51.31 32.38
CA ILE A 204 22.64 50.79 31.03
C ILE A 204 21.55 51.57 30.31
N ALA A 205 20.41 51.82 30.99
CA ALA A 205 19.39 52.73 30.50
C ALA A 205 19.95 54.16 30.30
N LEU A 206 20.86 54.58 31.18
CA LEU A 206 21.67 55.78 31.04
C LEU A 206 22.49 55.77 29.73
N ALA A 207 23.25 54.70 29.48
CA ALA A 207 24.06 54.55 28.27
C ALA A 207 23.22 54.52 26.99
N GLN A 208 22.06 53.87 26.97
CA GLN A 208 21.13 53.87 25.83
C GLN A 208 20.63 55.28 25.50
N ALA A 209 20.10 56.00 26.49
CA ALA A 209 19.61 57.37 26.28
C ALA A 209 20.73 58.40 26.04
N ALA A 210 21.99 58.06 26.37
CA ALA A 210 23.20 58.78 25.93
C ALA A 210 23.72 58.33 24.54
N GLY A 211 23.08 57.35 23.89
CA GLY A 211 23.48 56.77 22.60
C GLY A 211 24.62 55.74 22.66
N GLN A 212 25.25 55.52 23.81
CA GLN A 212 26.45 54.71 24.07
C GLN A 212 26.13 53.21 24.26
N HIS A 213 25.35 52.62 23.34
CA HIS A 213 24.77 51.28 23.51
C HIS A 213 25.80 50.16 23.73
N GLU A 214 26.98 50.20 23.11
CA GLU A 214 28.02 49.17 23.35
C GLU A 214 28.63 49.25 24.76
N ARG A 215 28.80 50.45 25.32
CA ARG A 215 29.26 50.64 26.71
C ARG A 215 28.26 50.06 27.71
N ALA A 216 26.97 50.16 27.39
CA ALA A 216 25.90 49.50 28.12
C ALA A 216 26.10 47.97 28.14
N ILE A 217 26.41 47.38 26.98
CA ILE A 217 26.68 45.93 26.84
C ILE A 217 27.96 45.52 27.58
N GLU A 218 29.06 46.29 27.48
CA GLU A 218 30.32 46.00 28.19
C GLU A 218 30.14 46.01 29.72
N TRP A 219 29.41 47.00 30.25
CA TRP A 219 29.09 47.03 31.68
C TRP A 219 28.16 45.87 32.05
N LEU A 220 27.13 45.57 31.24
CA LEU A 220 26.19 44.47 31.49
C LEU A 220 26.92 43.13 31.65
N GLN A 221 27.79 42.84 30.68
CA GLN A 221 28.63 41.63 30.64
C GLN A 221 29.67 41.55 31.77
N ARG A 222 29.97 42.66 32.46
CA ARG A 222 30.92 42.67 33.59
C ARG A 222 30.33 42.05 34.86
N TYR A 223 29.02 42.12 35.09
CA TYR A 223 28.36 41.57 36.28
C TYR A 223 27.04 40.83 35.97
N PRO A 224 27.09 39.70 35.24
CA PRO A 224 25.88 39.08 34.68
C PRO A 224 24.94 38.43 35.70
N GLU A 225 25.44 38.04 36.89
CA GLU A 225 24.61 37.43 37.94
C GLU A 225 23.77 38.45 38.74
N ALA A 226 23.90 39.75 38.47
CA ALA A 226 23.37 40.81 39.33
C ALA A 226 21.89 41.17 39.10
N LEU A 227 21.26 40.65 38.05
CA LEU A 227 20.03 41.22 37.46
C LEU A 227 19.08 40.11 36.98
N PRO A 228 17.82 40.04 37.47
CA PRO A 228 16.87 39.00 37.02
C PRO A 228 16.48 39.17 35.54
N ASP A 229 16.11 40.40 35.16
CA ASP A 229 15.66 40.74 33.81
C ASP A 229 16.85 41.08 32.87
N TYR A 230 18.09 40.75 33.28
CA TYR A 230 19.35 40.94 32.53
C TYR A 230 19.17 40.65 31.04
N TYR A 231 18.50 39.54 30.75
CA TYR A 231 18.38 38.97 29.42
C TYR A 231 17.34 39.69 28.54
N ASP A 232 16.14 40.02 29.05
CA ASP A 232 15.14 40.77 28.28
C ASP A 232 15.64 42.19 27.94
N GLN A 233 16.44 42.79 28.82
CA GLN A 233 17.15 44.05 28.58
C GLN A 233 18.29 43.89 27.56
N LEU A 234 19.15 42.88 27.72
CA LEU A 234 20.23 42.53 26.80
C LEU A 234 19.70 42.31 25.36
N LEU A 235 18.58 41.60 25.20
CA LEU A 235 17.96 41.33 23.90
C LEU A 235 17.49 42.62 23.22
N LYS A 236 16.77 43.49 23.94
CA LYS A 236 16.27 44.77 23.40
C LYS A 236 17.40 45.72 23.03
N LEU A 237 18.46 45.77 23.84
CA LEU A 237 19.71 46.46 23.53
C LEU A 237 20.32 45.96 22.23
N ALA A 238 20.43 44.64 22.10
CA ALA A 238 21.12 44.00 21.01
C ALA A 238 20.36 44.12 19.68
N GLU A 239 19.03 44.00 19.71
CA GLU A 239 18.16 44.22 18.55
C GLU A 239 18.31 45.64 17.99
N VAL A 240 18.38 46.66 18.87
CA VAL A 240 18.62 48.07 18.49
C VAL A 240 20.01 48.31 17.88
N VAL A 241 21.02 47.54 18.27
CA VAL A 241 22.41 47.65 17.74
C VAL A 241 22.67 46.72 16.54
N GLY A 242 21.76 45.78 16.24
CA GLY A 242 21.94 44.74 15.22
C GLY A 242 22.81 43.55 15.67
N ARG A 243 23.00 43.37 16.97
CA ARG A 243 23.79 42.31 17.63
C ARG A 243 22.97 41.02 17.78
N THR A 244 22.77 40.30 16.67
CA THR A 244 22.00 39.03 16.66
C THR A 244 22.62 37.90 17.51
N ASP A 245 23.86 38.06 17.98
CA ASP A 245 24.53 37.17 18.94
C ASP A 245 23.88 37.15 20.33
N LEU A 246 23.06 38.15 20.67
CA LEU A 246 22.49 38.33 22.01
C LEU A 246 20.95 38.26 22.06
N THR A 247 20.27 38.21 20.90
CA THR A 247 18.81 38.10 20.82
C THR A 247 18.28 36.66 20.93
N SER A 248 19.16 35.69 21.19
CA SER A 248 18.82 34.28 21.43
C SER A 248 18.82 33.96 22.94
N LEU A 249 17.79 34.41 23.65
CA LEU A 249 17.68 34.18 25.09
C LEU A 249 17.41 32.69 25.41
N PRO A 250 18.18 32.08 26.33
CA PRO A 250 17.99 30.68 26.69
C PRO A 250 16.72 30.48 27.53
N ASP A 251 16.02 29.37 27.30
CA ASP A 251 14.70 29.07 27.91
C ASP A 251 14.74 28.87 29.45
N ASN A 252 15.93 28.85 30.08
CA ASN A 252 16.12 28.62 31.52
C ASN A 252 15.73 29.81 32.41
N LEU A 253 15.26 30.92 31.84
CA LEU A 253 15.00 32.20 32.52
C LEU A 253 13.52 32.50 32.80
N PHE A 254 12.62 31.56 32.53
CA PHE A 254 11.21 31.66 32.91
C PHE A 254 10.87 30.60 33.99
N PRO A 255 11.08 30.89 35.30
CA PRO A 255 10.69 29.98 36.38
C PRO A 255 9.18 29.72 36.43
N ALA A 256 8.78 28.64 37.09
CA ALA A 256 7.41 28.15 37.14
C ALA A 256 6.44 28.98 38.03
N HIS A 257 6.67 30.29 38.25
CA HIS A 257 5.87 31.12 39.19
C HIS A 257 4.99 32.18 38.57
N PHE A 258 5.02 32.35 37.26
CA PHE A 258 4.09 33.25 36.62
C PHE A 258 2.70 32.62 36.53
N GLU A 259 1.86 32.86 37.53
CA GLU A 259 0.42 32.54 37.50
C GLU A 259 -0.32 33.22 36.32
N GLN A 260 0.31 34.22 35.68
CA GLN A 260 -0.17 34.88 34.47
C GLN A 260 0.62 34.52 33.19
N ARG A 261 1.29 33.35 33.15
CA ARG A 261 2.07 32.86 31.99
C ARG A 261 1.29 32.93 30.67
N GLU A 262 -0.01 32.64 30.71
CA GLU A 262 -0.92 32.68 29.55
C GLU A 262 -1.00 34.07 28.87
N LYS A 263 -0.94 35.17 29.64
CA LYS A 263 -0.98 36.54 29.06
C LYS A 263 0.23 36.86 28.18
N TRP A 264 1.38 36.25 28.47
CA TRP A 264 2.64 36.53 27.79
C TRP A 264 2.93 35.54 26.67
N LEU A 265 2.26 34.38 26.67
CA LEU A 265 2.42 33.35 25.65
C LEU A 265 2.07 33.85 24.24
N GLU A 266 0.89 34.43 24.01
CA GLU A 266 0.53 34.92 22.67
C GLU A 266 1.43 36.07 22.17
N PRO A 267 1.77 37.10 22.97
CA PRO A 267 2.80 38.09 22.60
C PRO A 267 4.17 37.47 22.30
N ALA A 268 4.63 36.49 23.07
CA ALA A 268 5.92 35.83 22.85
C ALA A 268 5.93 34.94 21.60
N ILE A 269 4.81 34.26 21.31
CA ILE A 269 4.60 33.52 20.04
C ILE A 269 4.67 34.49 18.87
N ASN A 270 3.93 35.61 18.92
CA ASN A 270 3.91 36.62 17.86
C ASN A 270 5.27 37.31 17.68
N SER A 271 6.00 37.58 18.77
CA SER A 271 7.36 38.15 18.75
C SER A 271 8.39 37.20 18.15
N ARG A 272 8.41 35.93 18.59
CA ARG A 272 9.30 34.91 18.00
C ARG A 272 9.00 34.68 16.51
N ILE A 273 7.73 34.69 16.08
CA ILE A 273 7.37 34.70 14.64
C ILE A 273 7.97 35.91 13.91
N ALA A 274 7.82 37.12 14.46
CA ALA A 274 8.34 38.35 13.84
C ALA A 274 9.88 38.39 13.76
N ALA A 275 10.57 37.78 14.72
CA ALA A 275 12.02 37.61 14.72
C ALA A 275 12.52 36.45 13.82
N GLY A 276 11.62 35.69 13.19
CA GLY A 276 11.95 34.49 12.40
C GLY A 276 12.18 33.21 13.20
N ASP A 277 12.11 33.26 14.54
CA ASP A 277 12.12 32.10 15.43
C ASP A 277 10.75 31.39 15.44
N LEU A 278 10.37 30.85 14.29
CA LEU A 278 9.19 30.02 14.13
C LEU A 278 9.24 28.77 15.03
N ALA A 279 10.44 28.27 15.36
CA ALA A 279 10.65 27.06 16.15
C ALA A 279 10.32 27.29 17.63
N GLY A 280 10.83 28.37 18.22
CA GLY A 280 10.48 28.77 19.58
C GLY A 280 9.02 29.24 19.70
N ALA A 281 8.48 29.91 18.69
CA ALA A 281 7.05 30.20 18.62
C ALA A 281 6.21 28.90 18.65
N ARG A 282 6.63 27.88 17.90
CA ARG A 282 6.01 26.55 17.90
C ARG A 282 6.13 25.84 19.25
N GLN A 283 7.29 25.90 19.91
CA GLN A 283 7.54 25.33 21.25
C GLN A 283 6.68 25.99 22.34
N LEU A 284 6.35 27.28 22.21
CA LEU A 284 5.42 27.96 23.11
C LEU A 284 3.97 27.51 22.90
N VAL A 285 3.54 27.25 21.65
CA VAL A 285 2.17 26.78 21.37
C VAL A 285 1.88 25.37 21.91
N ASP A 286 2.84 24.42 21.87
CA ASP A 286 2.61 23.08 22.45
C ASP A 286 2.23 23.15 23.93
N GLN A 287 2.94 23.98 24.70
CA GLN A 287 2.72 24.11 26.16
C GLN A 287 1.33 24.65 26.52
N VAL A 288 0.58 25.20 25.55
CA VAL A 288 -0.82 25.64 25.74
C VAL A 288 -1.81 24.63 25.16
N VAL A 289 -1.50 23.97 24.04
CA VAL A 289 -2.34 22.89 23.50
C VAL A 289 -2.33 21.65 24.42
N GLU A 290 -1.24 21.37 25.13
CA GLU A 290 -1.20 20.30 26.15
C GLU A 290 -2.15 20.56 27.33
N SER A 291 -2.35 21.84 27.73
CA SER A 291 -3.29 22.19 28.81
C SER A 291 -4.72 22.43 28.32
N ARG A 292 -4.92 22.70 27.01
CA ARG A 292 -6.23 22.90 26.37
C ARG A 292 -6.36 22.09 25.07
N PRO A 293 -6.35 20.74 25.12
CA PRO A 293 -6.28 19.89 23.93
C PRO A 293 -7.54 19.91 23.03
N SER A 294 -8.62 20.58 23.45
CA SER A 294 -9.85 20.79 22.68
C SER A 294 -9.99 22.20 22.10
N ASP A 295 -9.01 23.08 22.27
CA ASP A 295 -9.04 24.46 21.75
C ASP A 295 -8.67 24.48 20.26
N SER A 296 -9.65 24.79 19.40
CA SER A 296 -9.47 24.85 17.95
C SER A 296 -8.65 26.05 17.49
N SER A 297 -8.63 27.16 18.23
CA SER A 297 -7.82 28.35 17.89
C SER A 297 -6.35 28.07 18.09
N LEU A 298 -5.99 27.47 19.24
CA LEU A 298 -4.61 27.09 19.53
C LEU A 298 -4.11 26.00 18.57
N ARG A 299 -4.94 24.99 18.24
CA ARG A 299 -4.59 23.97 17.23
C ARG A 299 -4.43 24.56 15.83
N TYR A 300 -5.29 25.50 15.41
CA TYR A 300 -5.13 26.21 14.13
C TYR A 300 -3.83 27.00 14.09
N ARG A 301 -3.46 27.68 15.17
CA ARG A 301 -2.17 28.39 15.29
C ARG A 301 -0.98 27.41 15.23
N ARG A 302 -1.12 26.22 15.82
CA ARG A 302 -0.11 25.17 15.84
C ARG A 302 0.14 24.58 14.44
N TRP A 303 -0.95 24.23 13.76
CA TRP A 303 -1.01 23.81 12.35
C TRP A 303 -0.33 24.82 11.42
N GLN A 304 -0.68 26.11 11.55
CA GLN A 304 -0.10 27.19 10.75
C GLN A 304 1.43 27.31 10.95
N LEU A 305 1.90 27.22 12.20
CA LEU A 305 3.33 27.25 12.52
C LEU A 305 4.10 26.03 11.98
N GLN A 306 3.47 24.84 11.98
CA GLN A 306 4.08 23.62 11.42
C GLN A 306 4.28 23.76 9.90
N LEU A 307 3.28 24.30 9.19
CA LEU A 307 3.40 24.58 7.75
C LEU A 307 4.53 25.59 7.46
N TRP A 308 4.62 26.68 8.23
CA TRP A 308 5.67 27.70 8.06
C TRP A 308 7.08 27.20 8.42
N LEU A 309 7.19 26.21 9.32
CA LEU A 309 8.45 25.53 9.64
C LEU A 309 8.89 24.49 8.60
N GLY A 310 8.02 24.11 7.66
CA GLY A 310 8.29 22.98 6.77
C GLY A 310 8.12 21.62 7.45
N HIS A 311 7.19 21.52 8.40
CA HIS A 311 6.76 20.28 9.08
C HIS A 311 5.31 19.88 8.69
N PRO A 312 5.00 19.66 7.41
CA PRO A 312 3.64 19.27 6.98
C PRO A 312 3.16 17.97 7.66
N GLU A 313 4.05 17.03 7.96
CA GLU A 313 3.78 15.76 8.67
C GLU A 313 3.32 15.94 10.13
N LEU A 314 3.60 17.10 10.73
CA LEU A 314 3.07 17.48 12.03
C LEU A 314 1.83 18.37 11.91
N ALA A 315 1.72 19.12 10.81
CA ALA A 315 0.52 19.89 10.49
C ALA A 315 -0.68 18.99 10.18
N THR A 316 -0.52 17.91 9.41
CA THR A 316 -1.63 17.01 9.05
C THR A 316 -2.34 16.43 10.27
N GLN A 317 -1.66 16.24 11.40
CA GLN A 317 -2.26 15.76 12.66
C GLN A 317 -3.27 16.74 13.27
N ASP A 318 -2.92 18.03 13.37
CA ASP A 318 -3.87 19.05 13.82
C ASP A 318 -4.89 19.39 12.72
N GLY A 319 -4.49 19.31 11.44
CA GLY A 319 -5.38 19.49 10.30
C GLY A 319 -6.52 18.48 10.31
N ALA A 320 -6.21 17.19 10.45
CA ALA A 320 -7.20 16.12 10.57
C ALA A 320 -8.15 16.35 11.76
N TRP A 321 -7.63 16.72 12.93
CA TRP A 321 -8.47 17.02 14.09
C TRP A 321 -9.39 18.22 13.83
N LEU A 322 -8.87 19.28 13.23
CA LEU A 322 -9.64 20.48 12.87
C LEU A 322 -10.72 20.17 11.83
N LEU A 323 -10.46 19.33 10.82
CA LEU A 323 -11.48 18.92 9.85
C LEU A 323 -12.66 18.18 10.50
N ALA A 324 -12.42 17.39 11.55
CA ALA A 324 -13.46 16.68 12.28
C ALA A 324 -14.21 17.53 13.34
N HIS A 325 -13.60 18.59 13.89
CA HIS A 325 -14.14 19.34 15.04
C HIS A 325 -14.45 20.83 14.79
N ALA A 326 -13.70 21.47 13.89
CA ALA A 326 -13.81 22.90 13.57
C ALA A 326 -13.35 23.17 12.11
N PRO A 327 -13.98 22.55 11.10
CA PRO A 327 -13.51 22.59 9.72
C PRO A 327 -13.51 24.00 9.11
N SER A 328 -12.47 24.33 8.35
CA SER A 328 -12.38 25.53 7.52
C SER A 328 -11.81 25.20 6.13
N GLU A 329 -12.12 26.03 5.12
CA GLU A 329 -11.67 25.80 3.75
C GLU A 329 -10.14 25.90 3.60
N ASP A 330 -9.47 26.76 4.38
CA ASP A 330 -8.01 26.87 4.38
C ASP A 330 -7.35 25.61 4.95
N VAL A 331 -7.87 25.10 6.07
CA VAL A 331 -7.38 23.84 6.67
C VAL A 331 -7.61 22.68 5.71
N PHE A 332 -8.77 22.63 5.06
CA PHE A 332 -9.11 21.59 4.08
C PHE A 332 -8.18 21.62 2.88
N ASN A 333 -8.12 22.74 2.15
CA ASN A 333 -7.34 22.87 0.91
C ASN A 333 -5.86 22.51 1.12
N GLU A 334 -5.26 22.92 2.25
CA GLU A 334 -3.85 22.68 2.54
C GLU A 334 -3.60 21.29 3.15
N THR A 335 -4.43 20.81 4.09
CA THR A 335 -4.25 19.45 4.66
C THR A 335 -4.43 18.36 3.59
N ILE A 336 -5.38 18.55 2.67
CA ILE A 336 -5.53 17.72 1.47
C ILE A 336 -4.29 17.82 0.57
N ARG A 337 -3.76 19.03 0.31
CA ARG A 337 -2.53 19.22 -0.49
C ARG A 337 -1.34 18.43 0.09
N GLN A 338 -1.17 18.47 1.41
CA GLN A 338 -0.07 17.78 2.09
C GLN A 338 -0.27 16.26 2.10
N GLY A 339 -1.48 15.74 2.37
CA GLY A 339 -1.76 14.30 2.28
C GLY A 339 -1.52 13.73 0.87
N TRP A 340 -1.78 14.52 -0.18
CA TRP A 340 -1.45 14.17 -1.57
C TRP A 340 0.07 14.13 -1.82
N ALA A 341 0.83 15.09 -1.28
CA ALA A 341 2.29 15.09 -1.37
C ALA A 341 2.96 13.98 -0.53
N ALA A 342 2.31 13.54 0.55
CA ALA A 342 2.75 12.47 1.45
C ALA A 342 2.33 11.05 0.99
N TYR A 343 1.53 10.93 -0.08
CA TYR A 343 0.97 9.66 -0.59
C TYR A 343 0.04 8.95 0.43
N GLU A 344 -0.61 9.70 1.32
CA GLU A 344 -1.43 9.19 2.44
C GLU A 344 -2.90 8.94 2.02
N TYR A 345 -3.10 8.18 0.95
CA TYR A 345 -4.41 8.03 0.28
C TYR A 345 -5.56 7.58 1.19
N GLU A 346 -5.32 6.61 2.07
CA GLU A 346 -6.33 6.14 3.03
C GLU A 346 -6.81 7.28 3.95
N GLN A 347 -5.85 8.08 4.47
CA GLN A 347 -6.13 9.22 5.35
C GLN A 347 -6.84 10.35 4.59
N LEU A 348 -6.47 10.61 3.33
CA LEU A 348 -7.18 11.55 2.46
C LEU A 348 -8.67 11.22 2.36
N THR A 349 -9.05 9.94 2.19
CA THR A 349 -10.48 9.57 2.14
C THR A 349 -11.22 9.92 3.44
N GLN A 350 -10.56 9.79 4.60
CA GLN A 350 -11.12 10.19 5.88
C GLN A 350 -11.21 11.72 6.01
N TYR A 351 -10.20 12.47 5.55
CA TYR A 351 -10.21 13.94 5.58
C TYR A 351 -11.34 14.53 4.73
N TYR A 352 -11.58 13.98 3.53
CA TYR A 352 -12.75 14.31 2.71
C TYR A 352 -14.05 13.91 3.41
N ARG A 353 -14.15 12.70 3.97
CA ARG A 353 -15.34 12.21 4.70
C ARG A 353 -15.70 13.09 5.90
N ASP A 354 -14.71 13.56 6.66
CA ASP A 354 -14.92 14.41 7.84
C ASP A 354 -15.32 15.85 7.48
N TYR A 355 -14.60 16.50 6.56
CA TYR A 355 -14.97 17.84 6.10
C TYR A 355 -16.38 17.87 5.48
N THR A 356 -16.72 16.82 4.73
CA THR A 356 -18.04 16.69 4.09
C THR A 356 -19.17 16.21 5.00
N GLN A 357 -18.93 15.99 6.30
CA GLN A 357 -20.03 15.78 7.23
C GLN A 357 -20.93 17.02 7.34
N THR A 358 -20.33 18.22 7.24
CA THR A 358 -21.01 19.52 7.41
C THR A 358 -20.83 20.48 6.23
N ASN A 359 -19.75 20.38 5.46
CA ASN A 359 -19.44 21.32 4.38
C ASN A 359 -19.62 20.71 2.98
N ARG A 360 -20.04 21.53 2.02
CA ARG A 360 -20.08 21.16 0.60
C ARG A 360 -18.70 21.38 -0.02
N ILE A 361 -18.19 20.41 -0.79
CA ILE A 361 -16.96 20.55 -1.59
C ILE A 361 -17.26 20.99 -3.03
N ARG A 362 -16.24 21.56 -3.68
CA ARG A 362 -16.26 21.96 -5.10
C ARG A 362 -16.22 20.71 -5.98
N ASP A 363 -16.91 20.72 -7.12
CA ASP A 363 -16.99 19.53 -8.00
C ASP A 363 -15.62 18.91 -8.37
N PRO A 364 -14.53 19.67 -8.68
CA PRO A 364 -13.20 19.07 -8.92
C PRO A 364 -12.59 18.32 -7.73
N GLU A 365 -12.98 18.66 -6.50
CA GLU A 365 -12.51 17.96 -5.29
C GLU A 365 -13.21 16.61 -5.10
N ILE A 366 -14.39 16.42 -5.70
CA ILE A 366 -15.07 15.11 -5.73
C ILE A 366 -14.23 14.10 -6.52
N GLY A 367 -13.64 14.54 -7.64
CA GLY A 367 -12.76 13.70 -8.45
C GLY A 367 -11.50 13.27 -7.70
N LYS A 368 -10.85 14.18 -6.98
CA LYS A 368 -9.71 13.84 -6.12
C LYS A 368 -10.08 12.91 -4.97
N TRP A 369 -11.24 13.10 -4.34
CA TRP A 369 -11.70 12.16 -3.29
C TRP A 369 -11.81 10.74 -3.85
N VAL A 370 -12.31 10.60 -5.07
CA VAL A 370 -12.46 9.32 -5.76
C VAL A 370 -11.11 8.75 -6.22
N GLU A 371 -10.20 9.58 -6.72
CA GLU A 371 -8.82 9.21 -7.04
C GLU A 371 -8.07 8.71 -5.78
N ALA A 372 -8.28 9.34 -4.62
CA ALA A 372 -7.76 8.88 -3.34
C ALA A 372 -8.35 7.52 -2.91
N HIS A 373 -9.64 7.27 -3.18
CA HIS A 373 -10.24 5.94 -2.95
C HIS A 373 -9.66 4.86 -3.87
N GLU A 374 -9.41 5.15 -5.15
CA GLU A 374 -8.73 4.20 -6.05
C GLU A 374 -7.28 3.91 -5.59
N LEU A 375 -6.51 4.95 -5.26
CA LEU A 375 -5.11 4.82 -4.84
C LEU A 375 -4.95 4.21 -3.44
N ALA A 376 -5.96 4.34 -2.57
CA ALA A 376 -6.08 3.60 -1.31
C ALA A 376 -6.56 2.15 -1.48
N GLY A 377 -7.05 1.76 -2.66
CA GLY A 377 -7.64 0.44 -2.90
C GLY A 377 -8.99 0.23 -2.21
N THR A 378 -9.80 1.28 -2.05
CA THR A 378 -11.12 1.25 -1.39
C THR A 378 -12.28 1.78 -2.26
N PRO A 379 -12.41 1.43 -3.55
CA PRO A 379 -13.39 2.02 -4.44
C PRO A 379 -14.86 1.76 -4.02
N GLU A 380 -15.17 0.65 -3.37
CA GLU A 380 -16.51 0.35 -2.82
C GLU A 380 -16.88 1.29 -1.65
N MET A 381 -15.89 1.73 -0.87
CA MET A 381 -16.10 2.77 0.14
C MET A 381 -16.34 4.12 -0.52
N GLY A 382 -15.64 4.43 -1.61
CA GLY A 382 -15.88 5.64 -2.42
C GLY A 382 -17.31 5.73 -2.94
N ILE A 383 -17.89 4.62 -3.43
CA ILE A 383 -19.32 4.56 -3.82
C ILE A 383 -20.22 4.89 -2.63
N THR A 384 -19.91 4.34 -1.46
CA THR A 384 -20.69 4.54 -0.23
C THR A 384 -20.60 5.99 0.25
N ASP A 385 -19.43 6.60 0.20
CA ASP A 385 -19.20 7.99 0.60
C ASP A 385 -19.81 9.00 -0.39
N LEU A 386 -19.70 8.79 -1.71
CA LEU A 386 -20.41 9.62 -2.70
C LEU A 386 -21.94 9.54 -2.51
N ARG A 387 -22.48 8.36 -2.21
CA ARG A 387 -23.91 8.18 -1.88
C ARG A 387 -24.30 8.93 -0.60
N ASN A 388 -23.47 8.86 0.45
CA ASN A 388 -23.67 9.59 1.69
C ASN A 388 -23.61 11.12 1.51
N TYR A 389 -22.69 11.61 0.66
CA TYR A 389 -22.59 13.02 0.29
C TYR A 389 -23.80 13.49 -0.50
N ALA A 390 -24.20 12.75 -1.53
CA ALA A 390 -25.35 13.08 -2.37
C ALA A 390 -26.67 13.05 -1.60
N ALA A 391 -26.80 12.22 -0.56
CA ALA A 391 -27.93 12.23 0.37
C ALA A 391 -27.98 13.50 1.26
N ARG A 392 -26.86 14.19 1.49
CA ARG A 392 -26.78 15.44 2.27
C ARG A 392 -26.95 16.69 1.40
N PHE A 393 -26.26 16.74 0.24
CA PHE A 393 -26.14 17.97 -0.57
C PHE A 393 -26.78 17.89 -1.96
N GLY A 394 -27.37 16.74 -2.31
CA GLY A 394 -27.89 16.44 -3.65
C GLY A 394 -26.81 15.95 -4.62
N TYR A 395 -27.26 15.37 -5.73
CA TYR A 395 -26.38 14.98 -6.84
C TYR A 395 -25.99 16.18 -7.70
N SER A 396 -24.71 16.29 -8.07
CA SER A 396 -24.24 17.11 -9.19
C SER A 396 -23.89 16.20 -10.39
N GLN A 397 -23.74 16.78 -11.59
CA GLN A 397 -23.28 16.03 -12.78
C GLN A 397 -21.91 15.39 -12.56
N MET A 398 -20.95 16.13 -12.00
CA MET A 398 -19.62 15.62 -11.68
C MET A 398 -19.68 14.45 -10.68
N LEU A 399 -20.48 14.55 -9.61
CA LEU A 399 -20.65 13.45 -8.66
C LEU A 399 -21.26 12.22 -9.32
N LEU A 400 -22.21 12.42 -10.23
CA LEU A 400 -22.85 11.36 -10.98
C LEU A 400 -21.83 10.65 -11.89
N ASP A 401 -21.03 11.37 -12.67
CA ASP A 401 -19.93 10.81 -13.49
C ASP A 401 -18.96 9.96 -12.65
N TRP A 402 -18.58 10.42 -11.45
CA TRP A 402 -17.68 9.67 -10.57
C TRP A 402 -18.34 8.47 -9.88
N GLU A 403 -19.62 8.52 -9.50
CA GLU A 403 -20.30 7.32 -8.99
C GLU A 403 -20.46 6.27 -10.11
N ILE A 404 -20.77 6.70 -11.34
CA ILE A 404 -20.79 5.83 -12.52
C ILE A 404 -19.42 5.19 -12.72
N HIS A 405 -18.35 5.98 -12.69
CA HIS A 405 -17.00 5.47 -12.88
C HIS A 405 -16.61 4.41 -11.84
N LEU A 406 -16.91 4.63 -10.56
CA LEU A 406 -16.66 3.63 -9.52
C LEU A 406 -17.55 2.38 -9.66
N LEU A 407 -18.80 2.53 -10.10
CA LEU A 407 -19.69 1.40 -10.38
C LEU A 407 -19.20 0.54 -11.56
N GLU A 408 -18.68 1.17 -12.62
CA GLU A 408 -17.97 0.50 -13.71
C GLU A 408 -16.73 -0.23 -13.15
N ARG A 409 -15.89 0.47 -12.39
CA ARG A 409 -14.60 -0.01 -11.90
C ARG A 409 -14.71 -1.20 -10.95
N THR A 410 -15.75 -1.23 -10.13
CA THR A 410 -16.05 -2.32 -9.18
C THR A 410 -16.98 -3.39 -9.76
N GLY A 411 -17.46 -3.24 -11.00
CA GLY A 411 -18.41 -4.16 -11.64
C GLY A 411 -19.83 -4.15 -11.04
N ASN A 412 -20.15 -3.16 -10.20
CA ASN A 412 -21.40 -3.04 -9.44
C ASN A 412 -22.55 -2.35 -10.19
N MET A 413 -22.47 -2.22 -11.52
CA MET A 413 -23.48 -1.51 -12.33
C MET A 413 -24.90 -2.09 -12.24
N ALA A 414 -25.10 -3.27 -11.64
CA ALA A 414 -26.44 -3.78 -11.33
C ALA A 414 -27.23 -2.89 -10.33
N ASP A 415 -26.56 -2.04 -9.54
CA ASP A 415 -27.19 -1.00 -8.71
C ASP A 415 -27.80 0.15 -9.54
N MET A 416 -27.28 0.36 -10.75
CA MET A 416 -27.49 1.58 -11.53
C MET A 416 -28.93 1.76 -12.05
N PRO A 417 -29.64 0.72 -12.56
CA PRO A 417 -31.01 0.87 -13.04
C PRO A 417 -31.98 1.32 -11.94
N ASP A 418 -31.66 0.98 -10.69
CA ASP A 418 -32.49 1.28 -9.52
C ASP A 418 -32.37 2.76 -9.10
N LYS A 419 -31.43 3.50 -9.73
CA LYS A 419 -31.25 4.95 -9.63
C LYS A 419 -31.87 5.75 -10.79
N LEU A 420 -32.75 5.15 -11.59
CA LEU A 420 -33.41 5.83 -12.73
C LEU A 420 -34.14 7.14 -12.35
N SER A 421 -34.57 7.29 -11.09
CA SER A 421 -35.10 8.55 -10.54
C SER A 421 -34.04 9.66 -10.47
N VAL A 422 -32.82 9.36 -10.03
CA VAL A 422 -31.68 10.30 -9.96
C VAL A 422 -31.28 10.72 -11.37
N PHE A 423 -31.14 9.77 -12.30
CA PHE A 423 -30.82 10.08 -13.71
C PHE A 423 -31.87 11.00 -14.37
N LYS A 424 -33.16 10.82 -14.04
CA LYS A 424 -34.25 11.69 -14.50
C LYS A 424 -34.28 13.08 -13.82
N GLN A 425 -33.70 13.21 -12.62
CA GLN A 425 -33.64 14.47 -11.87
C GLN A 425 -32.42 15.32 -12.25
N VAL A 426 -31.26 14.68 -12.43
CA VAL A 426 -29.97 15.34 -12.71
C VAL A 426 -29.74 15.52 -14.21
N GLY A 427 -30.37 14.66 -15.03
CA GLY A 427 -30.10 14.53 -16.46
C GLY A 427 -28.88 13.66 -16.73
N LEU A 428 -28.76 13.17 -17.96
CA LEU A 428 -27.56 12.51 -18.48
C LEU A 428 -26.89 13.47 -19.48
N ALA A 429 -25.60 13.76 -19.29
CA ALA A 429 -24.91 14.89 -19.95
C ALA A 429 -23.93 14.49 -21.07
N ASN A 430 -23.42 13.26 -21.09
CA ASN A 430 -22.41 12.80 -22.05
C ASN A 430 -22.70 11.36 -22.55
N SER A 431 -22.08 10.96 -23.66
CA SER A 431 -22.33 9.67 -24.31
C SER A 431 -22.05 8.46 -23.41
N ARG A 432 -20.92 8.49 -22.70
CA ARG A 432 -20.53 7.48 -21.71
C ARG A 432 -21.65 7.23 -20.70
N GLN A 433 -22.20 8.26 -20.05
CA GLN A 433 -23.27 8.07 -19.04
C GLN A 433 -24.48 7.28 -19.58
N TYR A 434 -24.91 7.54 -20.82
CA TYR A 434 -26.01 6.79 -21.45
C TYR A 434 -25.60 5.35 -21.79
N HIS A 435 -24.40 5.15 -22.33
CA HIS A 435 -23.83 3.84 -22.64
C HIS A 435 -23.70 2.96 -21.38
N SER A 436 -23.15 3.52 -20.30
CA SER A 436 -23.04 2.91 -18.97
C SER A 436 -24.41 2.49 -18.41
N LEU A 437 -25.41 3.38 -18.46
CA LEU A 437 -26.77 3.08 -17.98
C LEU A 437 -27.49 2.05 -18.85
N ALA A 438 -27.37 2.14 -20.17
CA ALA A 438 -27.94 1.14 -21.08
C ALA A 438 -27.33 -0.25 -20.85
N MET A 439 -26.01 -0.33 -20.62
CA MET A 439 -25.32 -1.56 -20.29
C MET A 439 -25.82 -2.13 -18.95
N ALA A 440 -26.06 -1.28 -17.96
CA ALA A 440 -26.63 -1.70 -16.68
C ALA A 440 -28.03 -2.32 -16.80
N PHE A 441 -28.88 -1.80 -17.69
CA PHE A 441 -30.16 -2.43 -18.04
C PHE A 441 -29.96 -3.76 -18.81
N ALA A 442 -29.08 -3.78 -19.82
CA ALA A 442 -28.80 -4.99 -20.61
C ALA A 442 -28.29 -6.15 -19.73
N LEU A 443 -27.48 -5.86 -18.70
CA LEU A 443 -26.98 -6.83 -17.72
C LEU A 443 -28.10 -7.40 -16.82
N LYS A 444 -29.20 -6.68 -16.60
CA LYS A 444 -30.44 -7.21 -15.98
C LYS A 444 -31.33 -7.97 -16.99
N ARG A 445 -30.83 -8.29 -18.19
CA ARG A 445 -31.56 -8.79 -19.38
C ARG A 445 -32.60 -7.81 -19.95
N ASP A 446 -32.62 -6.56 -19.50
CA ASP A 446 -33.63 -5.56 -19.87
C ASP A 446 -33.21 -4.76 -21.11
N TYR A 447 -33.14 -5.46 -22.26
CA TYR A 447 -32.76 -4.84 -23.53
C TYR A 447 -33.75 -3.76 -24.00
N ALA A 448 -35.02 -3.83 -23.55
CA ALA A 448 -36.03 -2.83 -23.86
C ALA A 448 -35.70 -1.49 -23.19
N ASN A 449 -35.44 -1.47 -21.87
CA ASN A 449 -35.02 -0.23 -21.22
C ASN A 449 -33.60 0.19 -21.61
N ALA A 450 -32.69 -0.75 -21.92
CA ALA A 450 -31.37 -0.41 -22.48
C ALA A 450 -31.49 0.36 -23.80
N TYR A 451 -32.29 -0.15 -24.75
CA TYR A 451 -32.60 0.53 -26.01
C TYR A 451 -33.31 1.86 -25.78
N HIS A 452 -34.31 1.93 -24.88
CA HIS A 452 -35.00 3.18 -24.57
C HIS A 452 -34.09 4.25 -23.95
N VAL A 453 -33.12 3.89 -23.11
CA VAL A 453 -32.12 4.82 -22.59
C VAL A 453 -31.33 5.43 -23.74
N LEU A 454 -30.71 4.61 -24.61
CA LEU A 454 -29.94 5.11 -25.76
C LEU A 454 -30.81 5.94 -26.72
N ALA A 455 -31.98 5.42 -27.11
CA ALA A 455 -32.89 6.08 -28.04
C ALA A 455 -33.54 7.37 -27.48
N SER A 456 -33.45 7.61 -26.16
CA SER A 456 -33.88 8.88 -25.53
C SER A 456 -32.82 9.98 -25.56
N ALA A 457 -31.59 9.67 -25.97
CA ALA A 457 -30.49 10.60 -25.94
C ALA A 457 -30.68 11.80 -26.90
N PRO A 458 -30.30 13.02 -26.49
CA PRO A 458 -30.23 14.16 -27.41
C PRO A 458 -29.21 13.86 -28.52
N LEU A 459 -29.63 14.02 -29.79
CA LEU A 459 -28.75 13.73 -30.92
C LEU A 459 -27.43 14.50 -30.86
N ALA A 460 -27.45 15.74 -30.37
CA ALA A 460 -26.27 16.60 -30.19
C ALA A 460 -25.23 16.07 -29.17
N VAL A 461 -25.57 15.08 -28.33
CA VAL A 461 -24.64 14.39 -27.41
C VAL A 461 -24.04 13.13 -28.03
N MET A 462 -24.71 12.56 -29.04
CA MET A 462 -24.42 11.23 -29.62
C MET A 462 -24.03 11.28 -31.11
N GLN A 463 -24.04 12.47 -31.71
CA GLN A 463 -23.84 12.65 -33.15
C GLN A 463 -22.41 12.38 -33.61
N ASP A 464 -21.43 12.26 -32.71
CA ASP A 464 -20.01 12.12 -33.04
C ASP A 464 -19.35 10.91 -32.31
N ASP A 465 -20.16 9.94 -31.88
CA ASP A 465 -19.74 8.78 -31.05
C ASP A 465 -20.06 7.44 -31.74
N GLU A 466 -19.03 6.71 -32.17
CA GLU A 466 -19.12 5.41 -32.87
C GLU A 466 -19.73 4.32 -31.97
N ASP A 467 -19.23 4.20 -30.72
CA ASP A 467 -19.66 3.19 -29.74
C ASP A 467 -21.15 3.31 -29.41
N TYR A 468 -21.69 4.53 -29.34
CA TYR A 468 -23.13 4.77 -29.17
C TYR A 468 -23.97 4.16 -30.30
N TRP A 469 -23.63 4.39 -31.58
CA TRP A 469 -24.44 3.88 -32.69
C TRP A 469 -24.34 2.36 -32.81
N SER A 470 -23.16 1.80 -32.53
CA SER A 470 -22.90 0.36 -32.50
C SER A 470 -23.67 -0.31 -31.35
N MET A 471 -23.67 0.29 -30.15
CA MET A 471 -24.47 -0.21 -29.03
C MET A 471 -25.98 -0.08 -29.28
N LEU A 472 -26.44 1.04 -29.85
CA LEU A 472 -27.85 1.24 -30.20
C LEU A 472 -28.32 0.19 -31.22
N ALA A 473 -27.47 -0.13 -32.21
CA ALA A 473 -27.75 -1.16 -33.20
C ALA A 473 -27.79 -2.57 -32.59
N GLU A 474 -26.87 -2.91 -31.68
CA GLU A 474 -26.88 -4.20 -30.98
C GLU A 474 -28.07 -4.31 -30.00
N MET A 475 -28.44 -3.26 -29.27
CA MET A 475 -29.64 -3.26 -28.42
C MET A 475 -30.92 -3.39 -29.26
N ALA A 476 -31.00 -2.69 -30.39
CA ALA A 476 -32.08 -2.86 -31.37
C ALA A 476 -32.16 -4.29 -31.92
N TRP A 477 -31.01 -4.94 -32.15
CA TRP A 477 -30.92 -6.35 -32.57
C TRP A 477 -31.43 -7.30 -31.49
N ARG A 478 -31.09 -7.07 -30.21
CA ARG A 478 -31.55 -7.88 -29.07
C ARG A 478 -33.06 -7.80 -28.82
N ILE A 479 -33.72 -6.70 -29.21
CA ILE A 479 -35.19 -6.56 -29.15
C ILE A 479 -35.91 -6.89 -30.46
N GLY A 480 -35.18 -7.15 -31.56
CA GLY A 480 -35.75 -7.50 -32.87
C GLY A 480 -36.40 -6.34 -33.63
N ASP A 481 -36.07 -5.08 -33.35
CA ASP A 481 -36.59 -3.93 -34.10
C ASP A 481 -35.77 -3.69 -35.38
N GLU A 482 -36.13 -4.40 -36.45
CA GLU A 482 -35.52 -4.27 -37.80
C GLU A 482 -35.36 -2.82 -38.27
N ARG A 483 -36.30 -1.93 -37.90
CA ARG A 483 -36.26 -0.52 -38.32
C ARG A 483 -35.23 0.27 -37.51
N ALA A 484 -35.12 0.00 -36.22
CA ALA A 484 -34.09 0.59 -35.36
C ALA A 484 -32.69 0.07 -35.71
N ILE A 485 -32.55 -1.23 -36.01
CA ILE A 485 -31.30 -1.84 -36.49
C ILE A 485 -30.86 -1.16 -37.80
N ALA A 486 -31.74 -1.15 -38.81
CA ALA A 486 -31.44 -0.55 -40.11
C ALA A 486 -31.15 0.95 -40.02
N ARG A 487 -31.83 1.69 -39.12
CA ARG A 487 -31.56 3.12 -38.87
C ARG A 487 -30.19 3.34 -38.21
N SER A 488 -29.82 2.52 -37.22
CA SER A 488 -28.60 2.73 -36.44
C SER A 488 -27.36 2.44 -37.29
N TYR A 489 -27.34 1.31 -38.00
CA TYR A 489 -26.25 1.02 -38.94
C TYR A 489 -26.23 1.97 -40.15
N ALA A 490 -27.35 2.59 -40.54
CA ALA A 490 -27.35 3.62 -41.61
C ALA A 490 -26.48 4.84 -41.25
N GLU A 491 -26.44 5.25 -39.98
CA GLU A 491 -25.62 6.38 -39.53
C GLU A 491 -24.13 6.00 -39.51
N LEU A 492 -23.74 4.83 -38.98
CA LEU A 492 -22.37 4.31 -39.05
C LEU A 492 -21.86 4.22 -40.50
N ILE A 493 -22.69 3.72 -41.42
CA ILE A 493 -22.36 3.61 -42.85
C ILE A 493 -22.17 4.99 -43.50
N LYS A 494 -23.04 5.95 -43.16
CA LYS A 494 -22.99 7.34 -43.66
C LYS A 494 -21.74 8.10 -43.22
N ARG A 495 -21.10 7.68 -42.12
CA ARG A 495 -19.84 8.24 -41.59
C ARG A 495 -18.59 7.58 -42.17
N GLY A 496 -18.71 6.33 -42.63
CA GLY A 496 -17.58 5.48 -42.99
C GLY A 496 -17.00 4.68 -41.82
N GLU A 497 -17.67 4.69 -40.66
CA GLU A 497 -17.27 4.00 -39.43
C GLU A 497 -17.70 2.51 -39.45
N ALA A 498 -18.79 2.18 -40.14
CA ALA A 498 -19.33 0.81 -40.16
C ALA A 498 -18.36 -0.25 -40.71
N GLN A 499 -18.15 -1.31 -39.94
CA GLN A 499 -17.37 -2.48 -40.32
C GLN A 499 -18.13 -3.36 -41.34
N GLU A 500 -17.43 -4.24 -42.07
CA GLU A 500 -18.08 -5.11 -43.08
C GLU A 500 -19.14 -6.05 -42.48
N THR A 501 -18.94 -6.50 -41.24
CA THR A 501 -19.92 -7.28 -40.46
C THR A 501 -21.18 -6.48 -40.13
N GLU A 502 -21.06 -5.17 -39.94
CA GLU A 502 -22.14 -4.24 -39.63
C GLU A 502 -22.88 -3.81 -40.90
N LYS A 503 -22.14 -3.64 -42.01
CA LYS A 503 -22.73 -3.54 -43.36
C LYS A 503 -23.53 -4.79 -43.70
N ALA A 504 -23.04 -5.99 -43.39
CA ALA A 504 -23.80 -7.23 -43.59
C ALA A 504 -25.10 -7.27 -42.76
N ARG A 505 -25.04 -6.92 -41.47
CA ARG A 505 -26.24 -6.79 -40.59
C ARG A 505 -27.21 -5.70 -41.07
N TYR A 506 -26.70 -4.57 -41.57
CA TYR A 506 -27.50 -3.52 -42.20
C TYR A 506 -28.23 -4.02 -43.44
N LEU A 507 -27.52 -4.72 -44.34
CA LEU A 507 -28.10 -5.31 -45.53
C LEU A 507 -29.19 -6.32 -45.16
N GLU A 508 -28.98 -7.12 -44.11
CA GLU A 508 -30.00 -8.02 -43.57
C GLU A 508 -31.20 -7.28 -42.96
N ALA A 509 -31.02 -6.33 -42.06
CA ALA A 509 -32.15 -5.63 -41.43
C ALA A 509 -32.92 -4.69 -42.38
N LYS A 510 -32.25 -4.11 -43.39
CA LYS A 510 -32.87 -3.18 -44.34
C LYS A 510 -33.51 -3.86 -45.56
N PHE A 511 -32.91 -4.94 -46.05
CA PHE A 511 -33.33 -5.61 -47.28
C PHE A 511 -33.79 -7.08 -47.04
N GLY A 512 -33.59 -7.65 -45.85
CA GLY A 512 -34.05 -8.99 -45.49
C GLY A 512 -33.44 -10.06 -46.40
N LYS A 513 -34.32 -10.83 -47.06
CA LYS A 513 -33.96 -11.83 -48.08
C LYS A 513 -33.90 -11.28 -49.51
N ASN A 514 -34.13 -9.98 -49.72
CA ASN A 514 -34.10 -9.36 -51.04
C ASN A 514 -32.65 -9.19 -51.52
N VAL A 515 -32.12 -10.22 -52.18
CA VAL A 515 -30.76 -10.25 -52.77
C VAL A 515 -30.59 -9.11 -53.78
N GLU A 516 -31.62 -8.82 -54.57
CA GLU A 516 -31.59 -7.76 -55.58
C GLU A 516 -31.26 -6.40 -54.97
N SER A 517 -32.00 -5.96 -53.94
CA SER A 517 -31.76 -4.65 -53.32
C SER A 517 -30.46 -4.59 -52.50
N LYS A 518 -29.88 -5.74 -52.13
CA LYS A 518 -28.52 -5.81 -51.59
C LYS A 518 -27.47 -5.58 -52.69
N LEU A 519 -27.64 -6.21 -53.86
CA LEU A 519 -26.78 -5.99 -55.03
C LEU A 519 -26.88 -4.54 -55.52
N ASP A 520 -28.09 -3.98 -55.62
CA ASP A 520 -28.31 -2.57 -55.99
C ASP A 520 -27.55 -1.60 -55.06
N TRP A 521 -27.44 -1.92 -53.76
CA TRP A 521 -26.68 -1.13 -52.79
C TRP A 521 -25.17 -1.37 -52.88
N LEU A 522 -24.72 -2.63 -52.97
CA LEU A 522 -23.31 -2.98 -53.07
C LEU A 522 -22.68 -2.41 -54.34
N TRP A 523 -23.39 -2.42 -55.47
CA TRP A 523 -22.96 -1.73 -56.68
C TRP A 523 -22.79 -0.22 -56.47
N GLN A 524 -23.73 0.44 -55.78
CA GLN A 524 -23.60 1.87 -55.46
C GLN A 524 -22.48 2.18 -54.45
N ASP A 525 -21.95 1.20 -53.73
CA ASP A 525 -20.79 1.37 -52.85
C ASP A 525 -19.47 1.08 -53.60
N PHE A 526 -19.48 0.09 -54.49
CA PHE A 526 -18.38 -0.18 -55.43
C PHE A 526 -18.18 1.00 -56.40
N ASP A 527 -19.24 1.57 -56.99
CA ASP A 527 -19.16 2.69 -57.93
C ASP A 527 -18.50 3.95 -57.32
N LYS A 528 -18.59 4.14 -56.00
CA LYS A 528 -17.98 5.27 -55.28
C LYS A 528 -16.51 5.05 -54.95
N ALA A 529 -16.15 3.79 -54.66
CA ALA A 529 -14.81 3.38 -54.29
C ALA A 529 -14.60 1.94 -54.78
N PRO A 530 -14.13 1.77 -56.03
CA PRO A 530 -13.90 0.46 -56.63
C PRO A 530 -12.78 -0.28 -55.90
N ASP A 531 -13.03 -1.54 -55.55
CA ASP A 531 -12.12 -2.40 -54.79
C ASP A 531 -12.44 -3.88 -55.11
N ALA A 532 -11.41 -4.68 -55.34
CA ALA A 532 -11.52 -6.11 -55.56
C ALA A 532 -12.21 -6.84 -54.38
N SER A 533 -12.02 -6.39 -53.13
CA SER A 533 -12.66 -7.04 -51.97
C SER A 533 -14.19 -6.92 -52.01
N LYS A 534 -14.71 -5.79 -52.52
CA LYS A 534 -16.15 -5.58 -52.74
C LYS A 534 -16.67 -6.44 -53.88
N LEU A 535 -15.88 -6.66 -54.94
CA LEU A 535 -16.26 -7.57 -56.03
C LEU A 535 -16.40 -9.02 -55.56
N ILE A 536 -15.65 -9.46 -54.56
CA ILE A 536 -15.85 -10.78 -53.92
C ILE A 536 -17.20 -10.85 -53.20
N GLN A 537 -17.57 -9.81 -52.44
CA GLN A 537 -18.89 -9.74 -51.79
C GLN A 537 -20.03 -9.74 -52.82
N ILE A 538 -19.93 -8.90 -53.86
CA ILE A 538 -20.88 -8.84 -54.97
C ILE A 538 -21.01 -10.21 -55.63
N ALA A 539 -19.90 -10.85 -56.04
CA ALA A 539 -19.89 -12.17 -56.65
C ALA A 539 -20.61 -13.24 -55.80
N SER A 540 -20.39 -13.24 -54.48
CA SER A 540 -21.02 -14.17 -53.54
C SER A 540 -22.56 -14.04 -53.44
N LEU A 541 -23.12 -12.92 -53.91
CA LEU A 541 -24.56 -12.66 -54.01
C LEU A 541 -25.08 -12.70 -55.45
N THR A 542 -24.26 -12.34 -56.46
CA THR A 542 -24.57 -12.50 -57.88
C THR A 542 -24.77 -13.97 -58.25
N SER A 543 -23.99 -14.87 -57.66
CA SER A 543 -24.19 -16.34 -57.70
C SER A 543 -25.46 -16.84 -57.01
N ARG A 544 -26.27 -15.94 -56.43
CA ARG A 544 -27.56 -16.20 -55.77
C ARG A 544 -28.68 -15.29 -56.31
N SER A 545 -28.49 -14.70 -57.49
CA SER A 545 -29.45 -13.79 -58.12
C SER A 545 -29.71 -14.19 -59.57
N ASP A 546 -30.97 -14.20 -59.98
CA ASP A 546 -31.39 -14.46 -61.38
C ASP A 546 -31.11 -13.25 -62.32
N ARG A 547 -30.31 -12.29 -61.87
CA ARG A 547 -30.01 -11.04 -62.58
C ARG A 547 -28.79 -11.19 -63.48
N ASP A 548 -29.08 -11.62 -64.70
CA ASP A 548 -28.20 -11.59 -65.88
C ASP A 548 -27.38 -10.29 -66.02
N ALA A 549 -27.98 -9.15 -65.66
CA ALA A 549 -27.35 -7.83 -65.69
C ALA A 549 -26.21 -7.70 -64.66
N ASP A 550 -26.37 -8.27 -63.46
CA ASP A 550 -25.35 -8.25 -62.41
C ASP A 550 -24.19 -9.20 -62.72
N ILE A 551 -24.46 -10.36 -63.35
CA ILE A 551 -23.42 -11.26 -63.87
C ILE A 551 -22.57 -10.54 -64.93
N LYS A 552 -23.22 -9.87 -65.90
CA LYS A 552 -22.55 -9.10 -66.96
C LYS A 552 -21.78 -7.91 -66.40
N ARG A 553 -22.31 -7.23 -65.38
CA ARG A 553 -21.63 -6.12 -64.71
C ARG A 553 -20.44 -6.60 -63.87
N LEU A 554 -20.52 -7.76 -63.24
CA LEU A 554 -19.41 -8.40 -62.52
C LEU A 554 -18.26 -8.76 -63.45
N ALA A 555 -18.57 -9.35 -64.61
CA ALA A 555 -17.58 -9.64 -65.65
C ALA A 555 -16.88 -8.37 -66.17
N GLN A 556 -17.64 -7.27 -66.36
CA GLN A 556 -17.07 -5.97 -66.78
C GLN A 556 -16.28 -5.26 -65.66
N ALA A 557 -16.68 -5.43 -64.40
CA ALA A 557 -16.04 -4.78 -63.27
C ALA A 557 -14.71 -5.45 -62.88
N VAL A 558 -14.62 -6.78 -62.96
CA VAL A 558 -13.38 -7.52 -62.66
C VAL A 558 -12.29 -7.24 -63.70
N ASP A 559 -12.64 -6.89 -64.94
CA ASP A 559 -11.67 -6.54 -66.00
C ASP A 559 -10.76 -5.34 -65.62
N ALA A 560 -11.21 -4.44 -64.73
CA ALA A 560 -10.37 -3.37 -64.19
C ALA A 560 -9.28 -3.88 -63.23
N PHE A 561 -9.51 -5.03 -62.59
CA PHE A 561 -8.64 -5.68 -61.61
C PHE A 561 -8.06 -7.00 -62.15
N ARG A 562 -8.09 -7.19 -63.48
CA ARG A 562 -7.76 -8.45 -64.19
C ARG A 562 -6.34 -9.01 -64.02
N ASN A 563 -5.46 -8.27 -63.35
CA ASN A 563 -4.08 -8.68 -63.06
C ASN A 563 -3.80 -8.77 -61.56
N GLU A 564 -4.82 -8.57 -60.71
CA GLU A 564 -4.68 -8.60 -59.25
C GLU A 564 -4.97 -10.01 -58.71
N PRO A 565 -4.11 -10.57 -57.83
CA PRO A 565 -4.35 -11.89 -57.23
C PRO A 565 -5.67 -11.99 -56.45
N ALA A 566 -6.17 -10.89 -55.90
CA ALA A 566 -7.47 -10.82 -55.21
C ALA A 566 -8.67 -11.09 -56.16
N SER A 567 -8.53 -10.79 -57.45
CA SER A 567 -9.57 -11.05 -58.46
C SER A 567 -9.72 -12.55 -58.78
N SER A 568 -8.79 -13.41 -58.36
CA SER A 568 -8.86 -14.85 -58.59
C SER A 568 -10.15 -15.48 -58.04
N ASP A 569 -10.63 -15.03 -56.88
CA ASP A 569 -11.91 -15.51 -56.32
C ASP A 569 -13.13 -14.98 -57.11
N VAL A 570 -13.04 -13.77 -57.65
CA VAL A 570 -14.09 -13.20 -58.51
C VAL A 570 -14.17 -13.95 -59.85
N TYR A 571 -13.04 -14.24 -60.48
CA TYR A 571 -12.99 -15.10 -61.67
C TYR A 571 -13.40 -16.54 -61.37
N THR A 572 -13.13 -17.07 -60.17
CA THR A 572 -13.62 -18.38 -59.75
C THR A 572 -15.15 -18.41 -59.69
N VAL A 573 -15.79 -17.39 -59.11
CA VAL A 573 -17.26 -17.29 -59.06
C VAL A 573 -17.85 -17.00 -60.44
N LEU A 574 -17.20 -16.23 -61.30
CA LEU A 574 -17.61 -16.07 -62.71
C LEU A 574 -17.51 -17.40 -63.48
N GLY A 575 -16.50 -18.22 -63.20
CA GLY A 575 -16.38 -19.59 -63.70
C GLY A 575 -17.54 -20.47 -63.23
N GLN A 576 -17.86 -20.46 -61.93
CA GLN A 576 -19.00 -21.20 -61.37
C GLN A 576 -20.36 -20.71 -61.91
N LEU A 577 -20.51 -19.41 -62.16
CA LEU A 577 -21.69 -18.82 -62.81
C LEU A 577 -21.82 -19.27 -64.27
N ALA A 578 -20.71 -19.34 -65.02
CA ALA A 578 -20.69 -19.85 -66.38
C ALA A 578 -20.94 -21.37 -66.44
N LEU A 579 -20.52 -22.14 -65.42
CA LEU A 579 -20.95 -23.54 -65.26
C LEU A 579 -22.47 -23.62 -65.05
N ALA A 580 -23.03 -22.80 -64.15
CA ALA A 580 -24.45 -22.79 -63.85
C ALA A 580 -25.33 -22.33 -65.04
N SER A 581 -24.81 -21.46 -65.93
CA SER A 581 -25.48 -21.07 -67.17
C SER A 581 -25.27 -22.04 -68.33
N GLY A 582 -24.36 -23.01 -68.19
CA GLY A 582 -24.00 -23.98 -69.22
C GLY A 582 -23.02 -23.46 -70.29
N ASP A 583 -22.45 -22.26 -70.14
CA ASP A 583 -21.33 -21.79 -70.97
C ASP A 583 -20.01 -22.40 -70.49
N ILE A 584 -19.87 -23.70 -70.74
CA ILE A 584 -18.69 -24.49 -70.38
C ILE A 584 -17.38 -23.92 -70.96
N PRO A 585 -17.32 -23.43 -72.22
CA PRO A 585 -16.12 -22.77 -72.74
C PRO A 585 -15.74 -21.48 -71.98
N GLN A 586 -16.71 -20.65 -71.63
CA GLN A 586 -16.45 -19.42 -70.86
C GLN A 586 -16.06 -19.75 -69.40
N ALA A 587 -16.68 -20.77 -68.80
CA ALA A 587 -16.32 -21.25 -67.47
C ALA A 587 -14.88 -21.74 -67.40
N GLU A 588 -14.44 -22.53 -68.38
CA GLU A 588 -13.09 -23.06 -68.47
C GLU A 588 -12.06 -21.91 -68.61
N GLN A 589 -12.37 -20.88 -69.42
CA GLN A 589 -11.53 -19.67 -69.50
C GLN A 589 -11.45 -18.86 -68.20
N TYR A 590 -12.57 -18.67 -67.48
CA TYR A 590 -12.56 -17.95 -66.21
C TYR A 590 -11.85 -18.72 -65.10
N LEU A 591 -11.97 -20.05 -65.06
CA LEU A 591 -11.28 -20.89 -64.10
C LEU A 591 -9.78 -20.98 -64.38
N ASP A 592 -9.37 -21.13 -65.65
CA ASP A 592 -7.95 -21.05 -66.03
C ASP A 592 -7.36 -19.68 -65.68
N HIS A 593 -8.07 -18.57 -65.93
CA HIS A 593 -7.56 -17.24 -65.59
C HIS A 593 -7.51 -16.99 -64.06
N ALA A 594 -8.45 -17.54 -63.29
CA ALA A 594 -8.38 -17.56 -61.84
C ALA A 594 -7.12 -18.30 -61.33
N ILE A 595 -6.74 -19.38 -62.01
CA ILE A 595 -5.53 -20.18 -61.75
C ILE A 595 -4.26 -19.45 -62.21
N GLU A 596 -4.28 -18.70 -63.31
CA GLU A 596 -3.16 -17.84 -63.72
C GLU A 596 -2.86 -16.74 -62.68
N LEU A 597 -3.91 -16.09 -62.16
CA LEU A 597 -3.79 -15.01 -61.18
C LEU A 597 -3.42 -15.48 -59.77
N ASN A 598 -3.83 -16.69 -59.41
CA ASN A 598 -3.39 -17.37 -58.19
C ASN A 598 -3.28 -18.88 -58.45
N PRO A 599 -2.07 -19.39 -58.75
CA PRO A 599 -1.82 -20.82 -58.96
C PRO A 599 -2.10 -21.71 -57.73
N ASN A 600 -2.39 -21.12 -56.57
CA ASN A 600 -2.80 -21.82 -55.36
C ASN A 600 -4.30 -21.64 -55.04
N ASN A 601 -5.13 -21.06 -55.93
CA ASN A 601 -6.56 -21.00 -55.70
C ASN A 601 -7.18 -22.40 -55.83
N VAL A 602 -7.39 -23.05 -54.69
CA VAL A 602 -7.93 -24.40 -54.65
C VAL A 602 -9.40 -24.44 -55.05
N SER A 603 -10.17 -23.35 -54.89
CA SER A 603 -11.56 -23.26 -55.33
C SER A 603 -11.68 -23.26 -56.86
N ALA A 604 -10.77 -22.55 -57.54
CA ALA A 604 -10.67 -22.57 -59.00
C ALA A 604 -10.32 -23.98 -59.53
N HIS A 605 -9.27 -24.59 -58.97
CA HIS A 605 -8.87 -25.96 -59.31
C HIS A 605 -9.97 -26.99 -58.99
N GLN A 606 -10.68 -26.84 -57.87
CA GLN A 606 -11.80 -27.72 -57.52
C GLN A 606 -12.94 -27.60 -58.52
N SER A 607 -13.32 -26.38 -58.89
CA SER A 607 -14.40 -26.13 -59.86
C SER A 607 -14.05 -26.72 -61.24
N LEU A 608 -12.80 -26.56 -61.68
CA LEU A 608 -12.30 -27.13 -62.94
C LEU A 608 -12.21 -28.67 -62.89
N GLY A 609 -11.82 -29.23 -61.74
CA GLY A 609 -11.80 -30.68 -61.54
C GLY A 609 -13.19 -31.30 -61.46
N TRP A 610 -14.15 -30.66 -60.77
CA TRP A 610 -15.55 -31.09 -60.75
C TRP A 610 -16.15 -31.06 -62.17
N LEU A 611 -15.84 -30.02 -62.96
CA LEU A 611 -16.20 -29.97 -64.38
C LEU A 611 -15.65 -31.17 -65.18
N TYR A 612 -14.38 -31.54 -65.01
CA TYR A 612 -13.79 -32.69 -65.71
C TYR A 612 -14.38 -34.03 -65.26
N LEU A 613 -14.76 -34.15 -63.98
CA LEU A 613 -15.45 -35.31 -63.43
C LEU A 613 -16.91 -35.41 -63.91
N GLU A 614 -17.62 -34.29 -64.03
CA GLU A 614 -18.99 -34.21 -64.56
C GLU A 614 -19.04 -34.50 -66.06
N LYS A 615 -18.15 -33.88 -66.86
CA LYS A 615 -17.93 -34.21 -68.29
C LYS A 615 -17.62 -35.71 -68.48
N ARG A 616 -17.09 -36.39 -67.45
CA ARG A 616 -16.46 -37.73 -67.49
C ARG A 616 -15.40 -37.85 -68.58
N ASP A 617 -14.78 -36.73 -68.95
CA ASP A 617 -13.76 -36.70 -70.01
C ASP A 617 -12.43 -37.20 -69.44
N GLU A 618 -12.15 -38.48 -69.66
CA GLU A 618 -10.90 -39.11 -69.24
C GLU A 618 -9.66 -38.42 -69.82
N ALA A 619 -9.74 -37.80 -71.01
CA ALA A 619 -8.60 -37.14 -71.63
C ALA A 619 -8.21 -35.83 -70.90
N LEU A 620 -9.15 -35.19 -70.20
CA LEU A 620 -8.90 -34.03 -69.34
C LEU A 620 -8.68 -34.45 -67.88
N MET A 621 -9.56 -35.30 -67.35
CA MET A 621 -9.54 -35.76 -65.95
C MET A 621 -8.27 -36.53 -65.60
N ARG A 622 -7.78 -37.42 -66.48
CA ARG A 622 -6.58 -38.24 -66.20
C ARG A 622 -5.30 -37.40 -66.04
N PRO A 623 -4.90 -36.50 -66.98
CA PRO A 623 -3.73 -35.66 -66.79
C PRO A 623 -3.92 -34.62 -65.68
N PHE A 624 -5.14 -34.09 -65.48
CA PHE A 624 -5.43 -33.20 -64.36
C PHE A 624 -5.20 -33.88 -63.01
N TYR A 625 -5.74 -35.09 -62.82
CA TYR A 625 -5.54 -35.91 -61.62
C TYR A 625 -4.05 -36.11 -61.32
N TYR A 626 -3.26 -36.60 -62.28
CA TYR A 626 -1.83 -36.87 -62.05
C TYR A 626 -0.96 -35.60 -61.91
N ARG A 627 -1.38 -34.44 -62.41
CA ARG A 627 -0.65 -33.18 -62.25
C ARG A 627 -0.85 -32.54 -60.86
N TRP A 628 -2.04 -32.71 -60.28
CA TRP A 628 -2.48 -31.96 -59.10
C TRP A 628 -2.78 -32.84 -57.86
N SER A 629 -2.72 -34.17 -57.96
CA SER A 629 -3.09 -35.12 -56.88
C SER A 629 -2.40 -34.85 -55.54
N ASP A 630 -1.13 -34.48 -55.56
CA ASP A 630 -0.29 -34.36 -54.35
C ASP A 630 -0.14 -32.90 -53.86
N GLN A 631 -0.80 -31.93 -54.49
CA GLN A 631 -0.52 -30.50 -54.28
C GLN A 631 -1.20 -29.90 -53.04
N TRP A 632 -2.47 -30.24 -52.77
CA TRP A 632 -3.25 -29.64 -51.67
C TRP A 632 -3.80 -30.70 -50.70
N PRO A 633 -3.44 -30.67 -49.40
CA PRO A 633 -3.88 -31.68 -48.44
C PRO A 633 -5.30 -31.44 -47.85
N ASN A 634 -6.09 -30.51 -48.42
CA ASN A 634 -7.43 -30.20 -47.89
C ASN A 634 -8.44 -31.35 -48.12
N GLN A 635 -9.63 -31.25 -47.51
CA GLN A 635 -10.61 -32.35 -47.51
C GLN A 635 -11.39 -32.42 -48.83
N ASP A 636 -11.87 -31.29 -49.35
CA ASP A 636 -12.70 -31.26 -50.56
C ASP A 636 -11.90 -31.61 -51.82
N TRP A 637 -10.59 -31.31 -51.83
CA TRP A 637 -9.64 -31.81 -52.83
C TRP A 637 -9.47 -33.33 -52.74
N ARG A 638 -9.29 -33.89 -51.53
CA ARG A 638 -9.24 -35.35 -51.34
C ARG A 638 -10.55 -36.04 -51.76
N LEU A 639 -11.69 -35.41 -51.52
CA LEU A 639 -13.00 -35.92 -51.93
C LEU A 639 -13.17 -35.89 -53.46
N LEU A 640 -12.78 -34.79 -54.11
CA LEU A 640 -12.72 -34.67 -55.57
C LEU A 640 -11.82 -35.75 -56.18
N LEU A 641 -10.60 -35.94 -55.65
CA LEU A 641 -9.68 -36.99 -56.08
C LEU A 641 -10.23 -38.41 -55.83
N ALA A 642 -10.99 -38.62 -54.76
CA ALA A 642 -11.65 -39.90 -54.49
C ALA A 642 -12.77 -40.18 -55.52
N GLY A 643 -13.60 -39.18 -55.83
CA GLY A 643 -14.63 -39.26 -56.87
C GLY A 643 -14.04 -39.45 -58.28
N MET A 644 -12.96 -38.74 -58.61
CA MET A 644 -12.18 -38.98 -59.83
C MET A 644 -11.59 -40.40 -59.86
N SER A 645 -11.09 -40.91 -58.73
CA SER A 645 -10.55 -42.27 -58.66
C SER A 645 -11.63 -43.34 -58.89
N ASP A 646 -12.83 -43.18 -58.30
CA ASP A 646 -13.96 -44.09 -58.52
C ASP A 646 -14.43 -44.03 -59.99
N ALA A 647 -14.56 -42.82 -60.56
CA ALA A 647 -14.94 -42.62 -61.96
C ALA A 647 -13.90 -43.15 -62.97
N LEU A 648 -12.60 -43.11 -62.64
CA LEU A 648 -11.50 -43.70 -63.43
C LEU A 648 -11.30 -45.21 -63.19
N GLY A 649 -12.14 -45.87 -62.37
CA GLY A 649 -12.03 -47.29 -62.04
C GLY A 649 -10.79 -47.64 -61.19
N LEU A 650 -10.20 -46.65 -60.51
CA LEU A 650 -9.02 -46.81 -59.66
C LEU A 650 -9.43 -47.25 -58.25
N ASP A 651 -10.15 -48.38 -58.13
CA ASP A 651 -10.80 -48.87 -56.89
C ASP A 651 -9.92 -48.77 -55.64
N ARG A 652 -8.62 -49.11 -55.75
CA ARG A 652 -7.69 -49.06 -54.61
C ARG A 652 -7.37 -47.63 -54.17
N GLN A 653 -7.17 -46.71 -55.12
CA GLN A 653 -7.04 -45.28 -54.84
C GLN A 653 -8.36 -44.71 -54.31
N ALA A 654 -9.51 -45.10 -54.87
CA ALA A 654 -10.83 -44.65 -54.41
C ALA A 654 -11.09 -45.07 -52.96
N ILE A 655 -10.91 -46.36 -52.61
CA ILE A 655 -11.04 -46.86 -51.24
C ILE A 655 -10.07 -46.12 -50.30
N PHE A 656 -8.79 -46.00 -50.68
CA PHE A 656 -7.79 -45.31 -49.87
C PHE A 656 -8.11 -43.83 -49.67
N LEU A 657 -8.54 -43.11 -50.71
CA LEU A 657 -8.84 -41.68 -50.64
C LEU A 657 -10.18 -41.40 -49.94
N TYR A 658 -11.20 -42.25 -50.09
CA TYR A 658 -12.41 -42.17 -49.27
C TYR A 658 -12.09 -42.45 -47.80
N GLN A 659 -11.33 -43.51 -47.47
CA GLN A 659 -10.86 -43.78 -46.10
C GLN A 659 -9.98 -42.64 -45.55
N LYS A 660 -9.16 -42.00 -46.38
CA LYS A 660 -8.30 -40.86 -46.03
C LYS A 660 -9.03 -39.51 -46.02
N SER A 661 -10.24 -39.43 -46.58
CA SER A 661 -11.17 -38.29 -46.41
C SER A 661 -11.94 -38.47 -45.10
N LEU A 662 -12.40 -39.69 -44.83
CA LEU A 662 -12.94 -40.15 -43.54
C LEU A 662 -11.90 -40.14 -42.41
N ALA A 663 -10.61 -39.97 -42.68
CA ALA A 663 -9.61 -39.76 -41.63
C ALA A 663 -9.76 -38.39 -40.93
N ASN A 664 -10.42 -37.41 -41.58
CA ASN A 664 -10.71 -36.10 -41.03
C ASN A 664 -12.17 -35.96 -40.55
N ASP A 665 -13.13 -36.57 -41.26
CA ASP A 665 -14.52 -36.70 -40.82
C ASP A 665 -14.98 -38.16 -40.94
N SER A 666 -14.63 -38.97 -39.94
CA SER A 666 -14.91 -40.42 -39.91
C SER A 666 -16.40 -40.80 -39.84
N ASP A 667 -17.26 -39.78 -39.73
CA ASP A 667 -18.70 -39.92 -39.67
C ASP A 667 -19.40 -39.29 -40.89
N ASN A 668 -18.66 -38.86 -41.91
CA ASN A 668 -19.24 -38.21 -43.07
C ASN A 668 -20.16 -39.18 -43.80
N ILE A 669 -21.47 -39.12 -43.55
CA ILE A 669 -22.39 -40.19 -43.96
C ILE A 669 -22.42 -40.36 -45.49
N ALA A 670 -22.26 -39.28 -46.25
CA ALA A 670 -22.14 -39.34 -47.70
C ALA A 670 -20.90 -40.16 -48.14
N ILE A 671 -19.72 -39.87 -47.58
CA ILE A 671 -18.48 -40.59 -47.92
C ILE A 671 -18.48 -42.02 -47.36
N LEU A 672 -19.03 -42.24 -46.14
CA LEU A 672 -19.22 -43.58 -45.58
C LEU A 672 -20.15 -44.42 -46.46
N TYR A 673 -21.23 -43.83 -46.99
CA TYR A 673 -22.15 -44.49 -47.89
C TYR A 673 -21.44 -44.88 -49.20
N GLN A 674 -20.76 -43.94 -49.87
CA GLN A 674 -20.02 -44.24 -51.11
C GLN A 674 -18.91 -45.28 -50.88
N LEU A 675 -18.17 -45.19 -49.78
CA LEU A 675 -17.21 -46.22 -49.39
C LEU A 675 -17.90 -47.57 -49.15
N SER A 676 -19.10 -47.60 -48.56
CA SER A 676 -19.86 -48.84 -48.35
C SER A 676 -20.40 -49.44 -49.65
N GLU A 677 -20.62 -48.64 -50.70
CA GLU A 677 -20.91 -49.12 -52.05
C GLU A 677 -19.66 -49.69 -52.73
N VAL A 678 -18.53 -48.98 -52.72
CA VAL A 678 -17.26 -49.46 -53.32
C VAL A 678 -16.73 -50.71 -52.59
N LEU A 679 -16.91 -50.81 -51.26
CA LEU A 679 -16.60 -52.03 -50.50
C LEU A 679 -17.55 -53.18 -50.83
N LEU A 680 -18.83 -52.92 -51.09
CA LEU A 680 -19.78 -53.95 -51.53
C LEU A 680 -19.47 -54.43 -52.95
N ARG A 681 -19.12 -53.50 -53.86
CA ARG A 681 -18.67 -53.77 -55.24
C ARG A 681 -17.37 -54.58 -55.29
N THR A 682 -16.52 -54.48 -54.27
CA THR A 682 -15.28 -55.25 -54.12
C THR A 682 -15.43 -56.47 -53.19
N ASP A 683 -16.66 -56.96 -53.00
CA ASP A 683 -17.03 -58.18 -52.24
C ASP A 683 -16.65 -58.19 -50.75
N GLN A 684 -16.38 -57.00 -50.18
CA GLN A 684 -16.11 -56.81 -48.74
C GLN A 684 -17.42 -56.58 -47.96
N ILE A 685 -18.38 -57.49 -48.18
CA ILE A 685 -19.78 -57.41 -47.68
C ILE A 685 -19.83 -57.11 -46.17
N ASP A 686 -19.00 -57.82 -45.40
CA ASP A 686 -18.96 -57.76 -43.94
C ASP A 686 -18.48 -56.39 -43.41
N ALA A 687 -17.62 -55.70 -44.18
CA ALA A 687 -17.18 -54.34 -43.87
C ALA A 687 -18.26 -53.30 -44.25
N SER A 688 -18.89 -53.47 -45.41
CA SER A 688 -20.02 -52.63 -45.85
C SER A 688 -21.18 -52.67 -44.83
N TRP A 689 -21.57 -53.86 -44.36
CA TRP A 689 -22.64 -54.02 -43.36
C TRP A 689 -22.32 -53.37 -42.01
N ARG A 690 -21.06 -53.41 -41.57
CA ARG A 690 -20.62 -52.73 -40.34
C ARG A 690 -20.69 -51.21 -40.50
N ILE A 691 -20.29 -50.66 -41.64
CA ILE A 691 -20.40 -49.23 -41.96
C ILE A 691 -21.87 -48.79 -42.03
N ARG A 692 -22.75 -49.54 -42.70
CA ARG A 692 -24.18 -49.20 -42.80
C ARG A 692 -24.88 -49.24 -41.43
N ARG A 693 -24.52 -50.19 -40.55
CA ARG A 693 -25.00 -50.23 -39.16
C ARG A 693 -24.44 -49.08 -38.31
N TYR A 694 -23.19 -48.67 -38.55
CA TYR A 694 -22.56 -47.51 -37.91
C TYR A 694 -23.26 -46.19 -38.31
N ILE A 695 -23.59 -46.02 -39.60
CA ILE A 695 -24.44 -44.92 -40.10
C ILE A 695 -25.78 -44.90 -39.37
N ALA A 696 -26.53 -46.02 -39.37
CA ALA A 696 -27.85 -46.09 -38.74
C ALA A 696 -27.81 -45.83 -37.21
N SER A 697 -26.69 -46.09 -36.54
CA SER A 697 -26.50 -45.77 -35.12
C SER A 697 -26.21 -44.28 -34.83
N ARG A 698 -25.94 -43.49 -35.87
CA ARG A 698 -25.50 -42.08 -35.79
C ARG A 698 -26.55 -41.12 -36.34
N LEU A 699 -27.83 -41.37 -36.03
CA LEU A 699 -28.98 -40.61 -36.56
C LEU A 699 -28.77 -39.09 -36.54
N SER A 700 -28.12 -38.51 -35.52
CA SER A 700 -27.86 -37.06 -35.40
C SER A 700 -27.03 -36.41 -36.52
N LYS A 701 -26.43 -37.21 -37.41
CA LYS A 701 -25.74 -36.70 -38.61
C LYS A 701 -26.52 -36.91 -39.91
N LEU A 702 -27.69 -37.58 -39.86
CA LEU A 702 -28.65 -37.61 -40.98
C LEU A 702 -29.33 -36.25 -41.17
N GLU A 703 -29.57 -35.53 -40.07
CA GLU A 703 -30.00 -34.12 -40.03
C GLU A 703 -29.26 -33.20 -41.00
N THR A 704 -27.99 -33.47 -41.31
CA THR A 704 -27.13 -32.62 -42.14
C THR A 704 -27.03 -33.05 -43.61
N MET A 705 -27.81 -34.05 -44.03
CA MET A 705 -27.86 -34.53 -45.42
C MET A 705 -28.99 -33.86 -46.21
N PRO A 706 -29.02 -33.96 -47.57
CA PRO A 706 -30.22 -33.67 -48.33
C PRO A 706 -31.37 -34.57 -47.86
N ASP A 707 -32.53 -33.97 -47.56
CA ASP A 707 -33.61 -34.56 -46.76
C ASP A 707 -34.02 -35.98 -47.22
N TYR A 708 -34.12 -36.22 -48.53
CA TYR A 708 -34.50 -37.51 -49.11
C TYR A 708 -33.55 -38.67 -48.77
N ILE A 709 -32.28 -38.39 -48.46
CA ILE A 709 -31.30 -39.39 -48.02
C ILE A 709 -31.47 -39.67 -46.52
N ALA A 710 -31.76 -38.63 -45.73
CA ALA A 710 -32.01 -38.76 -44.30
C ALA A 710 -33.27 -39.60 -44.03
N ASP A 711 -34.40 -39.23 -44.66
CA ASP A 711 -35.69 -39.87 -44.45
C ASP A 711 -35.67 -41.36 -44.82
N ALA A 712 -35.08 -41.71 -45.98
CA ALA A 712 -35.00 -43.09 -46.44
C ALA A 712 -34.22 -44.01 -45.48
N VAL A 713 -33.13 -43.51 -44.87
CA VAL A 713 -32.33 -44.28 -43.90
C VAL A 713 -33.06 -44.42 -42.56
N ILE A 714 -33.88 -43.45 -42.15
CA ILE A 714 -34.63 -43.50 -40.89
C ILE A 714 -35.89 -44.36 -41.02
N GLU A 715 -36.68 -44.18 -42.08
CA GLU A 715 -37.93 -44.93 -42.28
C GLU A 715 -37.67 -46.44 -42.35
N GLN A 716 -36.64 -46.87 -43.09
CA GLN A 716 -36.31 -48.28 -43.31
C GLN A 716 -35.88 -49.03 -42.03
N PHE A 717 -35.40 -48.34 -41.00
CA PHE A 717 -34.90 -48.96 -39.76
C PHE A 717 -35.70 -48.63 -38.49
N PHE A 718 -36.38 -47.49 -38.42
CA PHE A 718 -36.99 -46.97 -37.18
C PHE A 718 -38.43 -46.48 -37.31
N GLY A 719 -38.98 -46.43 -38.53
CA GLY A 719 -40.38 -46.08 -38.81
C GLY A 719 -40.70 -44.58 -38.70
N SER A 720 -41.79 -44.18 -39.35
CA SER A 720 -42.14 -42.78 -39.64
C SER A 720 -42.29 -41.86 -38.42
N ALA A 721 -42.76 -42.38 -37.28
CA ALA A 721 -42.89 -41.59 -36.05
C ALA A 721 -41.53 -41.13 -35.47
N SER A 722 -40.45 -41.90 -35.71
CA SER A 722 -39.12 -41.58 -35.20
C SER A 722 -38.41 -40.49 -36.02
N ALA A 723 -38.74 -40.36 -37.32
CA ALA A 723 -38.22 -39.29 -38.18
C ALA A 723 -38.74 -37.90 -37.76
N ALA A 724 -40.02 -37.80 -37.42
CA ALA A 724 -40.65 -36.53 -37.03
C ALA A 724 -40.06 -35.92 -35.74
N ALA A 725 -39.66 -36.75 -34.77
CA ALA A 725 -38.95 -36.29 -33.58
C ALA A 725 -37.49 -35.89 -33.87
N PHE A 726 -36.97 -36.20 -35.06
CA PHE A 726 -35.55 -36.10 -35.38
C PHE A 726 -35.17 -34.74 -35.97
N ALA A 727 -36.04 -34.13 -36.78
CA ALA A 727 -35.91 -32.74 -37.22
C ALA A 727 -36.08 -31.69 -36.09
N ALA A 728 -36.36 -32.15 -34.85
CA ALA A 728 -36.39 -31.31 -33.65
C ALA A 728 -35.04 -31.24 -32.92
N ARG A 729 -34.13 -32.19 -33.16
CA ARG A 729 -32.70 -31.85 -33.15
C ARG A 729 -32.40 -31.00 -34.38
N ARG A 730 -31.45 -30.07 -34.22
CA ARG A 730 -30.44 -29.57 -35.20
C ARG A 730 -29.94 -28.18 -34.81
N TRP A 731 -30.80 -27.34 -34.24
CA TRP A 731 -30.55 -25.89 -34.09
C TRP A 731 -30.33 -25.36 -32.66
N LEU A 732 -30.58 -26.16 -31.60
CA LEU A 732 -30.84 -25.59 -30.26
C LEU A 732 -30.15 -26.26 -29.04
N GLN A 733 -29.24 -27.24 -29.20
CA GLN A 733 -28.89 -28.12 -28.06
C GLN A 733 -27.42 -28.55 -27.81
N GLN A 734 -26.43 -28.28 -28.68
CA GLN A 734 -25.05 -28.78 -28.48
C GLN A 734 -24.02 -27.78 -29.08
N SER A 735 -22.91 -27.36 -28.43
CA SER A 735 -22.44 -27.55 -27.04
C SER A 735 -21.67 -26.29 -26.54
N SER A 736 -21.15 -26.27 -25.31
CA SER A 736 -20.58 -25.05 -24.68
C SER A 736 -19.13 -24.72 -25.08
N GLU A 737 -18.25 -25.70 -25.21
CA GLU A 737 -16.79 -25.47 -25.27
C GLU A 737 -16.33 -24.68 -26.53
N GLU A 738 -17.10 -24.81 -27.62
CA GLU A 738 -16.89 -24.04 -28.87
C GLU A 738 -17.42 -22.61 -28.76
N ALA A 739 -18.44 -22.36 -27.92
CA ALA A 739 -18.86 -21.02 -27.55
C ALA A 739 -17.84 -20.34 -26.61
N ASP A 740 -17.22 -21.10 -25.70
CA ASP A 740 -16.12 -20.61 -24.86
C ASP A 740 -14.87 -20.27 -25.69
N LEU A 741 -14.55 -21.03 -26.74
CA LEU A 741 -13.47 -20.70 -27.68
C LEU A 741 -13.78 -19.48 -28.55
N ALA A 742 -15.02 -19.31 -29.02
CA ALA A 742 -15.47 -18.09 -29.69
C ALA A 742 -15.38 -16.87 -28.77
N LEU A 743 -15.72 -17.03 -27.49
CA LEU A 743 -15.60 -16.01 -26.45
C LEU A 743 -14.13 -15.65 -26.18
N LEU A 744 -13.25 -16.64 -26.00
CA LEU A 744 -11.81 -16.44 -25.77
C LEU A 744 -11.12 -15.66 -26.90
N ARG A 745 -11.55 -15.87 -28.15
CA ARG A 745 -11.02 -15.11 -29.30
C ARG A 745 -11.30 -13.61 -29.19
N LEU A 746 -12.54 -13.24 -28.87
CA LEU A 746 -12.97 -11.85 -28.64
C LEU A 746 -12.27 -11.19 -27.42
N LEU A 747 -11.75 -11.99 -26.49
CA LEU A 747 -11.01 -11.52 -25.31
C LEU A 747 -9.50 -11.33 -25.54
N GLY A 748 -8.94 -11.97 -26.58
CA GLY A 748 -7.52 -11.92 -26.93
C GLY A 748 -7.11 -10.74 -27.82
N GLU A 749 -8.04 -10.20 -28.62
CA GLU A 749 -7.77 -9.17 -29.65
C GLU A 749 -7.71 -7.73 -29.09
N GLY A 750 -7.48 -7.58 -27.78
CA GLY A 750 -7.12 -6.30 -27.12
C GLY A 750 -8.26 -5.28 -26.93
N ARG A 751 -9.44 -5.49 -27.51
CA ARG A 751 -10.62 -4.59 -27.40
C ARG A 751 -11.74 -5.18 -26.53
N SER A 752 -11.57 -5.33 -25.21
CA SER A 752 -12.70 -5.69 -24.34
C SER A 752 -12.46 -5.55 -22.82
N GLU A 753 -12.83 -4.40 -22.24
CA GLU A 753 -13.39 -4.38 -20.86
C GLU A 753 -14.91 -4.65 -20.94
N PHE A 754 -15.61 -3.90 -21.81
CA PHE A 754 -17.05 -4.07 -22.11
C PHE A 754 -17.45 -5.52 -22.44
N GLY A 755 -16.69 -6.19 -23.32
CA GLY A 755 -16.96 -7.57 -23.74
C GLY A 755 -16.84 -8.61 -22.61
N ARG A 756 -15.92 -8.40 -21.65
CA ARG A 756 -15.76 -9.24 -20.44
C ARG A 756 -16.98 -9.12 -19.55
N TYR A 757 -17.49 -7.89 -19.42
CA TYR A 757 -18.57 -7.55 -18.52
C TYR A 757 -19.95 -8.02 -19.03
N MET A 758 -20.24 -7.76 -20.31
CA MET A 758 -21.53 -8.09 -20.94
C MET A 758 -21.82 -9.59 -21.01
N PHE A 759 -20.84 -10.43 -21.37
CA PHE A 759 -21.07 -11.87 -21.50
C PHE A 759 -21.10 -12.63 -20.17
N GLY A 760 -20.37 -12.15 -19.16
CA GLY A 760 -20.28 -12.86 -17.89
C GLY A 760 -21.62 -13.01 -17.18
N ARG A 761 -22.33 -11.90 -16.91
CA ARG A 761 -23.43 -11.93 -15.93
C ARG A 761 -24.72 -12.61 -16.41
N GLN A 762 -24.88 -12.87 -17.71
CA GLN A 762 -26.12 -13.47 -18.24
C GLN A 762 -26.08 -14.98 -18.46
N VAL A 763 -24.93 -15.57 -18.81
CA VAL A 763 -24.87 -16.97 -19.29
C VAL A 763 -24.70 -17.99 -18.15
N TRP A 764 -24.12 -17.57 -17.01
CA TRP A 764 -23.68 -18.43 -15.90
C TRP A 764 -24.78 -19.08 -15.02
N HIS A 765 -26.00 -19.28 -15.55
CA HIS A 765 -27.05 -20.07 -14.88
C HIS A 765 -27.56 -21.24 -15.73
N GLU A 766 -27.14 -21.37 -16.99
CA GLU A 766 -27.65 -22.38 -17.94
C GLU A 766 -26.53 -23.16 -18.65
N ILE A 767 -25.25 -22.92 -18.32
CA ILE A 767 -24.08 -23.62 -18.88
C ILE A 767 -23.18 -24.15 -17.75
N ASP A 768 -22.77 -25.42 -17.85
CA ASP A 768 -21.65 -25.99 -17.09
C ASP A 768 -20.34 -25.33 -17.54
N LEU A 769 -19.85 -24.39 -16.71
CA LEU A 769 -18.67 -23.58 -17.01
C LEU A 769 -17.40 -24.44 -17.10
N PRO A 770 -16.47 -24.14 -18.02
CA PRO A 770 -15.16 -24.78 -18.06
C PRO A 770 -14.47 -24.77 -16.69
N GLY A 771 -13.87 -25.91 -16.34
CA GLY A 771 -13.36 -26.14 -14.99
C GLY A 771 -12.35 -25.09 -14.49
N TRP A 772 -11.55 -24.53 -15.40
CA TRP A 772 -10.58 -23.47 -15.10
C TRP A 772 -11.25 -22.15 -14.72
N PHE A 773 -12.39 -21.84 -15.33
CA PHE A 773 -13.15 -20.64 -15.04
C PHE A 773 -13.89 -20.77 -13.70
N GLN A 774 -14.42 -21.95 -13.39
CA GLN A 774 -14.93 -22.26 -12.04
C GLN A 774 -13.82 -22.12 -10.98
N LEU A 775 -12.61 -22.61 -11.27
CA LEU A 775 -11.46 -22.55 -10.37
C LEU A 775 -11.01 -21.10 -10.13
N SER A 776 -11.01 -20.27 -11.18
CA SER A 776 -10.71 -18.84 -11.10
C SER A 776 -11.73 -18.08 -10.24
N GLN A 777 -13.04 -18.31 -10.40
CA GLN A 777 -14.04 -17.72 -9.49
C GLN A 777 -13.88 -18.19 -8.04
N ALA A 778 -13.59 -19.48 -7.82
CA ALA A 778 -13.40 -20.01 -6.46
C ALA A 778 -12.14 -19.43 -5.80
N LEU A 779 -11.05 -19.23 -6.56
CA LEU A 779 -9.84 -18.52 -6.14
C LEU A 779 -10.12 -17.06 -5.76
N GLN A 780 -10.85 -16.32 -6.59
CA GLN A 780 -11.24 -14.92 -6.30
C GLN A 780 -12.13 -14.80 -5.05
N ARG A 781 -13.11 -15.70 -4.90
CA ARG A 781 -14.03 -15.72 -3.73
C ARG A 781 -13.43 -16.33 -2.46
N ASN A 782 -12.17 -16.78 -2.50
CA ASN A 782 -11.51 -17.47 -1.39
C ASN A 782 -12.24 -18.77 -0.95
N ASP A 783 -13.00 -19.41 -1.86
CA ASP A 783 -13.82 -20.59 -1.59
C ASP A 783 -12.97 -21.87 -1.60
N THR A 784 -12.36 -22.16 -0.45
CA THR A 784 -11.49 -23.32 -0.25
C THR A 784 -12.23 -24.66 -0.44
N GLN A 785 -13.55 -24.71 -0.23
CA GLN A 785 -14.33 -25.93 -0.45
C GLN A 785 -14.52 -26.19 -1.93
N ARG A 786 -14.90 -25.18 -2.73
CA ARG A 786 -15.05 -25.33 -4.17
C ARG A 786 -13.70 -25.52 -4.87
N ILE A 787 -12.63 -24.87 -4.43
CA ILE A 787 -11.26 -25.13 -4.93
C ILE A 787 -10.89 -26.61 -4.70
N ALA A 788 -11.12 -27.15 -3.50
CA ALA A 788 -10.83 -28.55 -3.17
C ALA A 788 -11.65 -29.55 -4.00
N ALA A 789 -12.92 -29.23 -4.26
CA ALA A 789 -13.79 -30.02 -5.13
C ALA A 789 -13.28 -30.02 -6.58
N LEU A 790 -13.05 -28.84 -7.16
CA LEU A 790 -12.61 -28.66 -8.55
C LEU A 790 -11.25 -29.32 -8.83
N LEU A 791 -10.29 -29.25 -7.90
CA LEU A 791 -8.98 -29.93 -8.01
C LEU A 791 -9.09 -31.47 -8.03
N LYS A 792 -10.26 -32.04 -7.72
CA LYS A 792 -10.53 -33.49 -7.65
C LYS A 792 -11.57 -33.96 -8.68
N GLU A 793 -12.51 -33.10 -9.05
CA GLU A 793 -13.60 -33.38 -9.99
C GLU A 793 -13.16 -33.23 -11.46
N LEU A 794 -12.17 -32.38 -11.73
CA LEU A 794 -11.73 -32.04 -13.09
C LEU A 794 -10.50 -32.83 -13.54
N ASP A 795 -10.39 -33.08 -14.85
CA ASP A 795 -9.17 -33.66 -15.43
C ASP A 795 -7.96 -32.71 -15.18
N PRO A 796 -6.84 -33.19 -14.62
CA PRO A 796 -5.60 -32.45 -14.49
C PRO A 796 -5.10 -31.73 -15.76
N ASN A 797 -5.49 -32.19 -16.95
CA ASN A 797 -5.11 -31.62 -18.24
C ASN A 797 -6.12 -30.60 -18.78
N ALA A 798 -7.36 -30.58 -18.27
CA ALA A 798 -8.40 -29.60 -18.63
C ALA A 798 -8.31 -28.28 -17.83
N LEU A 799 -7.27 -28.14 -17.01
CA LEU A 799 -7.00 -26.99 -16.16
C LEU A 799 -5.61 -26.40 -16.47
N PRO A 800 -5.49 -25.09 -16.77
CA PRO A 800 -4.20 -24.44 -16.96
C PRO A 800 -3.23 -24.67 -15.80
N THR A 801 -2.00 -25.05 -16.12
CA THR A 801 -0.95 -25.39 -15.15
C THR A 801 -0.78 -24.32 -14.06
N LEU A 802 -0.81 -23.03 -14.44
CA LEU A 802 -0.69 -21.91 -13.49
C LEU A 802 -1.87 -21.83 -12.51
N ASP A 803 -3.11 -22.02 -12.98
CA ASP A 803 -4.30 -21.98 -12.13
C ASP A 803 -4.34 -23.18 -11.18
N ARG A 804 -3.94 -24.37 -11.65
CA ARG A 804 -3.74 -25.55 -10.80
C ARG A 804 -2.71 -25.29 -9.72
N ILE A 805 -1.59 -24.67 -10.06
CA ILE A 805 -0.52 -24.32 -9.10
C ILE A 805 -1.03 -23.30 -8.08
N ALA A 806 -1.73 -22.25 -8.52
CA ALA A 806 -2.33 -21.25 -7.63
C ALA A 806 -3.35 -21.87 -6.67
N ALA A 807 -4.20 -22.77 -7.17
CA ALA A 807 -5.18 -23.52 -6.39
C ALA A 807 -4.53 -24.51 -5.40
N MET A 808 -3.55 -25.30 -5.84
CA MET A 808 -2.80 -26.22 -4.96
C MET A 808 -2.06 -25.44 -3.86
N ARG A 809 -1.39 -24.34 -4.20
CA ARG A 809 -0.77 -23.39 -3.26
C ARG A 809 -1.79 -22.84 -2.26
N LYS A 810 -2.99 -22.50 -2.74
CA LYS A 810 -4.10 -22.01 -1.90
C LYS A 810 -4.69 -23.11 -0.99
N MET A 811 -4.62 -24.38 -1.37
CA MET A 811 -5.09 -25.52 -0.57
C MET A 811 -4.04 -26.11 0.38
N GLY A 812 -2.83 -25.56 0.45
CA GLY A 812 -1.72 -26.10 1.24
C GLY A 812 -0.98 -27.27 0.59
N LEU A 813 -1.29 -27.60 -0.67
CA LEU A 813 -0.73 -28.72 -1.44
C LEU A 813 0.61 -28.34 -2.10
N PHE A 814 1.49 -27.68 -1.34
CA PHE A 814 2.70 -27.04 -1.87
C PHE A 814 3.68 -28.02 -2.54
N ALA A 815 3.75 -29.27 -2.09
CA ALA A 815 4.60 -30.30 -2.69
C ALA A 815 4.11 -30.73 -4.08
N GLU A 816 2.79 -30.90 -4.22
CA GLU A 816 2.13 -31.26 -5.47
C GLU A 816 2.21 -30.11 -6.48
N ALA A 817 2.01 -28.86 -6.01
CA ALA A 817 2.21 -27.64 -6.80
C ALA A 817 3.65 -27.51 -7.32
N PHE A 818 4.63 -27.78 -6.44
CA PHE A 818 6.05 -27.67 -6.80
C PHE A 818 6.45 -28.67 -7.89
N GLN A 819 6.09 -29.95 -7.72
CA GLN A 819 6.39 -31.01 -8.70
C GLN A 819 5.69 -30.78 -10.04
N LEU A 820 4.45 -30.26 -10.03
CA LEU A 820 3.74 -29.88 -11.24
C LEU A 820 4.46 -28.74 -11.98
N ALA A 821 4.91 -27.71 -11.24
CA ALA A 821 5.61 -26.58 -11.82
C ALA A 821 7.00 -26.95 -12.37
N GLU A 822 7.72 -27.82 -11.66
CA GLU A 822 9.04 -28.33 -12.05
C GLU A 822 8.97 -29.13 -13.36
N LYS A 823 8.08 -30.12 -13.43
CA LYS A 823 7.85 -30.93 -14.64
C LYS A 823 7.53 -30.06 -15.87
N GLN A 824 6.72 -29.02 -15.70
CA GLN A 824 6.26 -28.14 -16.78
C GLN A 824 7.30 -27.07 -17.18
N LEU A 825 8.36 -26.87 -16.39
CA LEU A 825 9.53 -26.08 -16.78
C LEU A 825 10.50 -26.91 -17.64
N GLU A 826 10.68 -28.19 -17.29
CA GLU A 826 11.51 -29.15 -18.04
C GLU A 826 10.90 -29.56 -19.39
N ASP A 827 9.57 -29.65 -19.48
CA ASP A 827 8.83 -29.97 -20.71
C ASP A 827 9.17 -28.99 -21.85
N GLN A 828 9.67 -29.49 -22.98
CA GLN A 828 10.12 -28.65 -24.09
C GLN A 828 8.95 -28.00 -24.86
N ASP A 829 7.77 -28.61 -24.85
CA ASP A 829 6.60 -28.15 -25.60
C ASP A 829 5.77 -27.11 -24.81
N TYR A 830 6.06 -26.89 -23.52
CA TYR A 830 5.34 -25.92 -22.69
C TYR A 830 5.59 -24.46 -23.14
N PRO A 831 4.54 -23.61 -23.29
CA PRO A 831 4.67 -22.28 -23.90
C PRO A 831 5.74 -21.37 -23.30
N ALA A 832 6.71 -20.97 -24.12
CA ALA A 832 7.89 -20.21 -23.71
C ALA A 832 7.57 -18.81 -23.11
N ASN A 833 6.44 -18.22 -23.46
CA ASN A 833 5.93 -16.99 -22.85
C ASN A 833 5.45 -17.22 -21.40
N GLN A 834 4.74 -18.34 -21.13
CA GLN A 834 4.25 -18.70 -19.81
C GLN A 834 5.37 -19.22 -18.88
N LYS A 835 6.46 -19.80 -19.42
CA LYS A 835 7.59 -20.31 -18.60
C LYS A 835 8.16 -19.28 -17.61
N ARG A 836 8.09 -17.96 -17.90
CA ARG A 836 8.51 -16.91 -16.95
C ARG A 836 7.61 -16.81 -15.72
N GLN A 837 6.29 -16.88 -15.90
CA GLN A 837 5.32 -16.88 -14.79
C GLN A 837 5.40 -18.20 -14.01
N LEU A 838 5.52 -19.32 -14.73
CA LEU A 838 5.70 -20.65 -14.14
C LEU A 838 6.96 -20.74 -13.28
N PHE A 839 8.08 -20.17 -13.74
CA PHE A 839 9.32 -20.08 -12.97
C PHE A 839 9.16 -19.23 -11.71
N SER A 840 8.40 -18.13 -11.77
CA SER A 840 8.10 -17.28 -10.61
C SER A 840 7.29 -18.04 -9.54
N GLU A 841 6.26 -18.79 -9.96
CA GLU A 841 5.46 -19.64 -9.06
C GLU A 841 6.27 -20.81 -8.48
N TRP A 842 6.98 -21.57 -9.31
CA TRP A 842 7.91 -22.62 -8.88
C TRP A 842 8.93 -22.08 -7.86
N TYR A 843 9.53 -20.93 -8.14
CA TYR A 843 10.50 -20.30 -7.25
C TYR A 843 9.87 -19.88 -5.91
N GLY A 844 8.64 -19.34 -5.92
CA GLY A 844 7.89 -19.08 -4.69
C GLY A 844 7.61 -20.34 -3.86
N LEU A 845 7.30 -21.45 -4.53
CA LEU A 845 7.01 -22.75 -3.91
C LEU A 845 8.24 -23.46 -3.32
N ARG A 846 9.46 -23.17 -3.80
CA ARG A 846 10.73 -23.67 -3.21
C ARG A 846 10.77 -23.47 -1.70
N ARG A 847 10.14 -22.41 -1.16
CA ARG A 847 10.09 -22.15 0.30
C ARG A 847 9.45 -23.27 1.12
N TYR A 848 8.61 -24.11 0.51
CA TYR A 848 7.94 -25.25 1.13
C TYR A 848 8.48 -26.62 0.71
N HIS A 849 9.35 -26.70 -0.31
CA HIS A 849 9.81 -28.00 -0.87
C HIS A 849 11.33 -28.22 -0.90
N ASN A 850 12.18 -27.19 -0.74
CA ASN A 850 13.63 -27.43 -0.69
C ASN A 850 14.02 -28.32 0.49
N ARG A 851 15.05 -29.15 0.26
CA ARG A 851 15.84 -29.73 1.34
C ARG A 851 16.95 -28.75 1.70
N SER A 852 17.29 -28.65 2.97
CA SER A 852 18.38 -27.79 3.42
C SER A 852 19.10 -28.33 4.64
N PHE A 853 20.40 -28.02 4.71
CA PHE A 853 21.25 -28.29 5.85
C PHE A 853 21.88 -26.98 6.29
N SER A 854 21.75 -26.63 7.56
CA SER A 854 22.48 -25.51 8.16
C SER A 854 23.33 -25.99 9.32
N ALA A 855 24.55 -25.46 9.37
CA ALA A 855 25.48 -25.61 10.47
C ALA A 855 25.75 -24.23 11.07
N SER A 856 25.44 -24.07 12.35
CA SER A 856 25.58 -22.83 13.11
C SER A 856 26.52 -23.07 14.27
N TYR A 857 27.60 -22.30 14.33
CA TYR A 857 28.52 -22.28 15.45
C TYR A 857 28.43 -20.93 16.15
N SER A 858 28.25 -20.91 17.47
CA SER A 858 28.38 -19.68 18.24
C SER A 858 29.18 -19.85 19.52
N SER A 859 29.75 -18.73 19.99
CA SER A 859 30.59 -18.66 21.17
C SER A 859 30.29 -17.37 21.93
N ASN A 860 30.17 -17.46 23.26
CA ASN A 860 29.87 -16.31 24.12
C ASN A 860 31.06 -15.89 25.02
N ARG A 861 30.91 -14.76 25.73
CA ARG A 861 31.93 -14.19 26.65
C ARG A 861 32.26 -15.03 27.89
N ASP A 862 31.47 -16.07 28.20
CA ASP A 862 31.74 -17.04 29.26
C ASP A 862 32.53 -18.27 28.75
N ASP A 863 32.94 -18.27 27.48
CA ASP A 863 33.58 -19.39 26.78
C ASP A 863 32.67 -20.63 26.61
N ASP A 864 31.35 -20.45 26.64
CA ASP A 864 30.41 -21.51 26.23
C ASP A 864 30.38 -21.58 24.70
N GLU A 865 30.56 -22.78 24.15
CA GLU A 865 30.50 -23.07 22.72
C GLU A 865 29.20 -23.82 22.38
N ARG A 866 28.50 -23.38 21.33
CA ARG A 866 27.28 -24.01 20.81
C ARG A 866 27.50 -24.41 19.36
N LEU A 867 27.19 -25.67 19.04
CA LEU A 867 27.09 -26.17 17.66
C LEU A 867 25.66 -26.64 17.42
N ARG A 868 24.95 -25.99 16.51
CA ARG A 868 23.63 -26.41 16.03
C ARG A 868 23.74 -26.93 14.60
N LEU A 869 23.14 -28.09 14.36
CA LEU A 869 22.93 -28.67 13.04
C LEU A 869 21.42 -28.80 12.81
N THR A 870 20.90 -28.20 11.74
CA THR A 870 19.48 -28.26 11.38
C THR A 870 19.31 -28.85 9.98
N LEU A 871 18.42 -29.84 9.85
CA LEU A 871 18.03 -30.50 8.61
C LEU A 871 16.55 -30.26 8.36
N ASN A 872 16.22 -29.56 7.27
CA ASN A 872 14.83 -29.35 6.86
C ASN A 872 14.54 -30.10 5.56
N PHE A 873 13.40 -30.78 5.48
CA PHE A 873 12.94 -31.48 4.29
C PHE A 873 11.40 -31.61 4.26
N PRO A 874 10.77 -31.59 3.07
CA PRO A 874 9.36 -31.95 2.95
C PRO A 874 9.16 -33.46 3.12
N TRP A 875 8.05 -33.86 3.73
CA TRP A 875 7.58 -35.23 3.75
C TRP A 875 6.07 -35.27 3.52
N ARG A 876 5.65 -35.66 2.31
CA ARG A 876 4.27 -35.43 1.81
C ARG A 876 3.94 -33.93 1.96
N ASN A 877 2.79 -33.61 2.55
CA ASN A 877 2.34 -32.23 2.79
C ASN A 877 2.65 -31.76 4.23
N LEU A 878 3.76 -32.26 4.79
CA LEU A 878 4.37 -31.79 6.03
C LEU A 878 5.75 -31.21 5.73
N GLN A 879 6.11 -30.11 6.38
CA GLN A 879 7.49 -29.67 6.51
C GLN A 879 8.09 -30.30 7.78
N VAL A 880 9.19 -31.04 7.62
CA VAL A 880 9.92 -31.68 8.72
C VAL A 880 11.20 -30.91 8.98
N SER A 881 11.47 -30.61 10.25
CA SER A 881 12.74 -30.04 10.71
C SER A 881 13.31 -30.89 11.84
N ALA A 882 14.54 -31.37 11.66
CA ALA A 882 15.30 -32.07 12.69
C ALA A 882 16.51 -31.20 13.09
N GLU A 883 16.58 -30.82 14.36
CA GLU A 883 17.66 -30.00 14.93
C GLU A 883 18.38 -30.76 16.05
N LEU A 884 19.71 -30.64 16.04
CA LEU A 884 20.62 -31.15 17.06
C LEU A 884 21.53 -30.00 17.53
N GLU A 885 21.50 -29.67 18.81
CA GLU A 885 22.38 -28.67 19.42
C GLU A 885 23.30 -29.32 20.46
N GLN A 886 24.61 -29.19 20.28
CA GLN A 886 25.61 -29.49 21.31
C GLN A 886 26.04 -28.20 22.00
N TYR A 887 26.00 -28.21 23.33
CA TYR A 887 26.46 -27.15 24.22
C TYR A 887 27.68 -27.66 25.01
N LYS A 888 28.75 -26.86 25.11
CA LYS A 888 29.92 -27.17 25.94
C LYS A 888 30.26 -25.98 26.86
N TYR A 889 30.06 -26.17 28.17
CA TYR A 889 30.23 -25.10 29.17
C TYR A 889 31.63 -25.17 29.83
N ARG A 890 32.59 -24.35 29.36
CA ARG A 890 34.00 -24.48 29.76
C ARG A 890 34.32 -24.17 31.23
N ARG A 891 33.54 -23.33 31.91
CA ARG A 891 33.89 -22.81 33.25
C ARG A 891 33.56 -23.74 34.43
N ARG A 892 32.91 -24.90 34.20
CA ARG A 892 32.70 -25.95 35.21
C ARG A 892 32.64 -27.35 34.60
N GLU A 893 33.60 -28.19 35.02
CA GLU A 893 33.62 -29.67 34.88
C GLU A 893 33.22 -30.22 33.50
N ASP A 894 33.65 -29.51 32.45
CA ASP A 894 33.54 -29.88 31.03
C ASP A 894 32.17 -30.42 30.57
N THR A 895 31.11 -29.95 31.23
CA THR A 895 29.73 -30.41 31.04
C THR A 895 29.25 -30.20 29.60
N GLU A 896 28.96 -31.31 28.92
CA GLU A 896 28.36 -31.32 27.57
C GLU A 896 26.88 -31.68 27.64
N ARG A 897 26.04 -30.86 26.99
CA ARG A 897 24.60 -31.06 26.89
C ARG A 897 24.20 -31.12 25.43
N ILE A 898 23.40 -32.12 25.08
CA ILE A 898 22.82 -32.32 23.75
C ILE A 898 21.33 -32.05 23.86
N ASN A 899 20.86 -31.06 23.12
CA ASN A 899 19.45 -30.76 22.88
C ASN A 899 19.08 -31.33 21.51
N TRP A 900 17.95 -32.01 21.39
CA TRP A 900 17.42 -32.48 20.11
C TRP A 900 15.97 -32.04 19.96
N GLN A 901 15.57 -31.76 18.72
CA GLN A 901 14.24 -31.30 18.38
C GLN A 901 13.81 -31.90 17.04
N LEU A 902 12.59 -32.44 17.00
CA LEU A 902 11.90 -32.85 15.79
C LEU A 902 10.60 -32.04 15.68
N SER A 903 10.44 -31.33 14.57
CA SER A 903 9.32 -30.43 14.32
C SER A 903 8.59 -30.87 13.06
N LEU A 904 7.26 -30.93 13.14
CA LEU A 904 6.34 -31.24 12.05
C LEU A 904 5.39 -30.06 11.87
N GLN A 905 5.47 -29.35 10.75
CA GLN A 905 4.55 -28.28 10.39
C GLN A 905 3.63 -28.70 9.24
N ARG A 906 2.34 -28.40 9.36
CA ARG A 906 1.34 -28.56 8.30
C ARG A 906 0.66 -27.24 8.03
N PHE A 907 0.65 -26.85 6.76
CA PHE A 907 0.00 -25.64 6.27
C PHE A 907 -1.31 -25.98 5.57
N PHE A 908 -2.30 -25.10 5.72
CA PHE A 908 -3.59 -25.11 5.05
C PHE A 908 -3.83 -23.74 4.39
N ALA A 909 -5.04 -23.50 3.88
CA ALA A 909 -5.38 -22.27 3.14
C ALA A 909 -5.35 -20.98 3.97
N ASP A 910 -5.68 -21.13 5.25
CA ASP A 910 -5.94 -20.07 6.23
C ASP A 910 -5.19 -20.30 7.55
N SER A 911 -4.55 -21.46 7.73
CA SER A 911 -4.07 -21.92 9.03
C SER A 911 -2.81 -22.79 8.97
N GLU A 912 -2.06 -22.77 10.06
CA GLU A 912 -0.82 -23.52 10.28
C GLU A 912 -0.95 -24.33 11.58
N TYR A 913 -0.51 -25.59 11.53
CA TYR A 913 -0.47 -26.50 12.68
C TYR A 913 0.96 -27.02 12.83
N GLY A 914 1.60 -26.72 13.96
CA GLY A 914 2.91 -27.22 14.35
C GLY A 914 2.81 -28.24 15.49
N LEU A 915 3.53 -29.35 15.38
CA LEU A 915 3.85 -30.24 16.49
C LEU A 915 5.37 -30.39 16.59
N GLN A 916 5.92 -29.95 17.70
CA GLN A 916 7.33 -30.08 18.05
C GLN A 916 7.47 -31.07 19.20
N VAL A 917 8.44 -31.98 19.10
CA VAL A 917 8.93 -32.80 20.22
C VAL A 917 10.40 -32.45 20.42
N SER A 918 10.81 -32.24 21.67
CA SER A 918 12.21 -31.95 22.00
C SER A 918 12.65 -32.66 23.27
N GLY A 919 13.94 -32.89 23.41
CA GLY A 919 14.52 -33.42 24.63
C GLY A 919 15.97 -33.01 24.79
N ASP A 920 16.47 -33.08 26.03
CA ASP A 920 17.88 -32.86 26.32
C ASP A 920 18.34 -33.74 27.48
N ASN A 921 19.66 -33.90 27.62
CA ASN A 921 20.33 -34.67 28.65
C ASN A 921 21.10 -33.79 29.67
N ALA A 922 20.48 -32.71 30.15
CA ALA A 922 21.14 -31.80 31.09
C ALA A 922 21.60 -32.44 32.42
N GLU A 923 22.56 -31.76 33.05
CA GLU A 923 23.27 -32.09 34.30
C GLU A 923 22.38 -32.55 35.48
N LEU A 924 21.20 -31.95 35.63
CA LEU A 924 20.26 -32.27 36.72
C LEU A 924 19.15 -33.24 36.30
N GLY A 925 19.22 -33.82 35.11
CA GLY A 925 18.29 -34.82 34.59
C GLY A 925 17.84 -34.53 33.16
N SER A 926 17.51 -35.59 32.42
CA SER A 926 16.98 -35.47 31.06
C SER A 926 15.52 -35.01 31.06
N ARG A 927 15.09 -34.36 29.98
CA ARG A 927 13.66 -34.08 29.72
C ARG A 927 13.23 -34.55 28.34
N VAL A 928 11.93 -34.80 28.20
CA VAL A 928 11.23 -34.83 26.90
C VAL A 928 9.99 -33.96 27.03
N GLY A 929 9.79 -33.04 26.10
CA GLY A 929 8.67 -32.10 26.05
C GLY A 929 8.09 -31.98 24.65
N ALA A 930 6.88 -31.43 24.58
CA ALA A 930 6.15 -31.24 23.33
C ALA A 930 5.50 -29.86 23.28
N THR A 931 5.54 -29.23 22.11
CA THR A 931 4.89 -27.94 21.85
C THR A 931 3.92 -28.11 20.69
N PHE A 932 2.66 -27.74 20.91
CA PHE A 932 1.66 -27.61 19.87
C PHE A 932 1.48 -26.12 19.54
N THR A 933 1.47 -25.81 18.24
CA THR A 933 1.27 -24.45 17.73
C THR A 933 0.11 -24.46 16.73
N TYR A 934 -0.81 -23.51 16.88
CA TYR A 934 -1.86 -23.23 15.92
C TYR A 934 -1.82 -21.75 15.56
N ARG A 935 -1.88 -21.42 14.26
CA ARG A 935 -2.01 -20.05 13.76
C ARG A 935 -3.09 -20.01 12.69
N ALA A 936 -3.88 -18.95 12.63
CA ALA A 936 -4.96 -18.76 11.66
C ALA A 936 -5.11 -17.30 11.22
N GLN A 937 -5.38 -17.10 9.93
CA GLN A 937 -5.73 -15.84 9.30
C GLN A 937 -7.23 -15.59 9.52
N MET A 938 -7.58 -14.70 10.45
CA MET A 938 -8.97 -14.42 10.84
C MET A 938 -9.64 -13.41 9.91
N THR A 939 -8.88 -12.44 9.42
CA THR A 939 -9.27 -11.47 8.38
C THR A 939 -8.04 -11.21 7.49
N PRO A 940 -8.13 -10.49 6.35
CA PRO A 940 -6.95 -10.13 5.56
C PRO A 940 -5.86 -9.37 6.34
N TYR A 941 -6.22 -8.74 7.46
CA TYR A 941 -5.34 -7.90 8.27
C TYR A 941 -4.96 -8.53 9.62
N LEU A 942 -5.71 -9.52 10.11
CA LEU A 942 -5.52 -10.14 11.43
C LEU A 942 -5.09 -11.61 11.31
N VAL A 943 -3.91 -11.92 11.83
CA VAL A 943 -3.46 -13.28 12.15
C VAL A 943 -3.54 -13.49 13.66
N TRP A 944 -4.07 -14.62 14.09
CA TRP A 944 -4.14 -15.05 15.50
C TRP A 944 -3.47 -16.41 15.68
N GLY A 945 -3.03 -16.73 16.90
CA GLY A 945 -2.46 -18.04 17.19
C GLY A 945 -2.40 -18.40 18.67
N VAL A 946 -2.17 -19.69 18.92
CA VAL A 946 -2.01 -20.31 20.24
C VAL A 946 -0.79 -21.23 20.22
N GLU A 947 0.00 -21.16 21.28
CA GLU A 947 1.20 -21.97 21.49
C GLU A 947 1.08 -22.64 22.87
N ALA A 948 0.99 -23.98 22.88
CA ALA A 948 0.78 -24.79 24.07
C ALA A 948 1.96 -25.76 24.26
N GLY A 949 2.83 -25.45 25.21
CA GLY A 949 4.07 -26.15 25.52
C GLY A 949 4.00 -26.94 26.83
N PHE A 950 4.40 -28.20 26.78
CA PHE A 950 4.57 -29.10 27.92
C PHE A 950 6.03 -29.54 28.05
N ASN A 951 6.57 -29.43 29.27
CA ASN A 951 7.95 -29.81 29.63
C ASN A 951 9.02 -29.24 28.67
N GLU A 952 8.82 -28.00 28.22
CA GLU A 952 9.70 -27.29 27.28
C GLU A 952 11.02 -26.87 27.93
N GLU A 953 12.00 -26.56 27.09
CA GLU A 953 13.26 -25.96 27.50
C GLU A 953 13.05 -24.55 28.07
N ASN A 954 13.60 -24.25 29.27
CA ASN A 954 13.62 -22.90 29.83
C ASN A 954 15.02 -22.27 29.64
N LYS A 955 15.08 -21.19 28.84
CA LYS A 955 16.31 -20.43 28.52
C LYS A 955 16.45 -19.10 29.28
N GLN A 956 15.70 -18.86 30.36
CA GLN A 956 15.76 -17.60 31.11
C GLN A 956 17.16 -17.32 31.66
N ASN A 957 17.80 -18.33 32.28
CA ASN A 957 19.20 -18.25 32.71
C ASN A 957 19.84 -19.64 32.72
N LYS A 958 21.17 -19.68 32.89
CA LYS A 958 21.99 -20.91 32.82
C LYS A 958 21.67 -21.96 33.90
N ALA A 959 20.95 -21.61 34.98
CA ALA A 959 20.50 -22.59 35.98
C ALA A 959 19.21 -23.27 35.54
N PHE A 960 18.24 -22.51 35.01
CA PHE A 960 17.02 -23.09 34.42
C PHE A 960 17.35 -24.01 33.23
N GLU A 961 18.29 -23.60 32.35
CA GLU A 961 18.71 -24.39 31.19
C GLU A 961 19.32 -25.76 31.59
N ARG A 962 19.87 -25.89 32.81
CA ARG A 962 20.54 -27.10 33.32
C ARG A 962 19.63 -28.09 34.08
N GLY A 963 18.47 -27.65 34.55
CA GLY A 963 17.67 -28.46 35.48
C GLY A 963 16.21 -28.10 35.65
N ALA A 964 15.68 -27.15 34.86
CA ALA A 964 14.29 -26.77 34.90
C ALA A 964 13.62 -26.91 33.54
N ALA A 965 12.31 -27.11 33.55
CA ALA A 965 11.45 -27.08 32.39
C ALA A 965 10.37 -26.00 32.56
N GLN A 966 9.66 -25.69 31.48
CA GLN A 966 8.48 -24.85 31.53
C GLN A 966 7.25 -25.55 30.95
N HIS A 967 6.08 -25.22 31.49
CA HIS A 967 4.80 -25.31 30.80
C HIS A 967 4.40 -23.90 30.40
N ARG A 968 3.83 -23.77 29.21
CA ARG A 968 3.55 -22.47 28.59
C ARG A 968 2.25 -22.55 27.81
N VAL A 969 1.34 -21.61 28.05
CA VAL A 969 0.16 -21.40 27.19
C VAL A 969 0.17 -19.95 26.78
N ALA A 970 0.44 -19.70 25.50
CA ALA A 970 0.50 -18.36 24.94
C ALA A 970 -0.55 -18.16 23.84
N MET A 971 -1.06 -16.94 23.76
CA MET A 971 -1.84 -16.43 22.63
C MET A 971 -1.04 -15.34 21.93
N THR A 972 -1.13 -15.30 20.61
CA THR A 972 -0.49 -14.29 19.75
C THR A 972 -1.51 -13.67 18.82
N ALA A 973 -1.39 -12.37 18.58
CA ALA A 973 -2.11 -11.64 17.55
C ALA A 973 -1.14 -10.76 16.77
N GLU A 974 -1.26 -10.75 15.44
CA GLU A 974 -0.48 -9.91 14.53
C GLU A 974 -1.49 -9.17 13.65
N TYR A 975 -1.50 -7.84 13.73
CA TYR A 975 -2.45 -6.97 13.03
C TYR A 975 -1.70 -6.02 12.10
N GLN A 976 -1.97 -6.15 10.80
CA GLN A 976 -1.38 -5.34 9.74
C GLN A 976 -2.23 -4.06 9.60
N ILE A 977 -1.75 -2.94 10.17
CA ILE A 977 -2.49 -1.67 10.22
C ILE A 977 -2.47 -0.98 8.86
N SER A 978 -1.35 -1.04 8.14
CA SER A 978 -1.20 -0.52 6.78
C SER A 978 -0.26 -1.43 5.97
N ALA A 979 0.04 -1.09 4.72
CA ALA A 979 1.07 -1.79 3.93
C ALA A 979 2.49 -1.74 4.55
N ARG A 980 2.75 -0.84 5.51
CA ARG A 980 4.06 -0.66 6.17
C ARG A 980 4.03 -0.82 7.69
N THR A 981 2.87 -0.62 8.32
CA THR A 981 2.67 -0.60 9.77
C THR A 981 2.15 -1.94 10.27
N ARG A 982 2.80 -2.53 11.30
CA ARG A 982 2.33 -3.76 11.96
C ARG A 982 2.33 -3.61 13.48
N ALA A 983 1.22 -3.98 14.11
CA ALA A 983 1.16 -4.25 15.53
C ALA A 983 1.20 -5.77 15.78
N SER A 984 1.83 -6.18 16.87
CA SER A 984 1.77 -7.55 17.37
C SER A 984 1.68 -7.58 18.89
N ALA A 985 1.01 -8.61 19.40
CA ALA A 985 0.79 -8.83 20.81
C ALA A 985 0.97 -10.32 21.14
N LYS A 986 1.62 -10.60 22.26
CA LYS A 986 1.73 -11.93 22.87
C LYS A 986 1.38 -11.84 24.34
N ALA A 987 0.52 -12.73 24.81
CA ALA A 987 0.25 -12.95 26.23
C ALA A 987 0.45 -14.43 26.54
N ALA A 988 1.15 -14.75 27.62
CA ALA A 988 1.46 -16.13 28.00
C ALA A 988 1.34 -16.37 29.50
N LEU A 989 0.77 -17.51 29.87
CA LEU A 989 0.84 -18.09 31.21
C LEU A 989 2.00 -19.09 31.26
N LEU A 990 2.78 -19.03 32.33
CA LEU A 990 4.05 -19.73 32.49
C LEU A 990 4.07 -20.48 33.84
N ARG A 991 4.49 -21.74 33.83
CA ARG A 991 4.75 -22.54 35.03
C ARG A 991 6.12 -23.18 34.91
N TYR A 992 6.99 -22.94 35.87
CA TYR A 992 8.33 -23.51 35.89
C TYR A 992 8.42 -24.69 36.84
N LEU A 993 9.08 -25.74 36.38
CA LEU A 993 9.22 -27.02 37.07
C LEU A 993 10.69 -27.41 37.21
N ASP A 994 11.04 -28.16 38.26
CA ASP A 994 12.28 -28.93 38.28
C ASP A 994 12.18 -30.18 37.37
N ARG A 995 13.23 -31.00 37.30
CA ARG A 995 13.20 -32.26 36.52
C ARG A 995 12.20 -33.28 37.07
N ASP A 996 11.94 -33.26 38.37
CA ASP A 996 10.99 -34.14 39.07
C ASP A 996 9.53 -33.66 38.97
N GLN A 997 9.28 -32.59 38.19
CA GLN A 997 7.98 -31.94 37.95
C GLN A 997 7.36 -31.19 39.15
N HIS A 998 8.15 -30.84 40.18
CA HIS A 998 7.70 -29.93 41.24
C HIS A 998 7.66 -28.48 40.74
N THR A 999 6.62 -27.73 41.08
CA THR A 999 6.49 -26.31 40.70
C THR A 999 7.47 -25.42 41.46
N LEU A 1000 8.37 -24.77 40.71
CA LEU A 1000 9.33 -23.77 41.19
C LEU A 1000 8.67 -22.38 41.35
N SER A 1001 7.95 -21.93 40.32
CA SER A 1001 7.12 -20.72 40.34
C SER A 1001 6.09 -20.77 39.20
N ASP A 1002 4.97 -20.10 39.42
CA ASP A 1002 4.06 -19.67 38.35
C ASP A 1002 4.39 -18.22 37.95
N GLY A 1003 3.88 -17.79 36.78
CA GLY A 1003 4.09 -16.46 36.24
C GLY A 1003 3.35 -16.19 34.93
N ALA A 1004 3.58 -15.01 34.38
CA ALA A 1004 3.00 -14.56 33.12
C ALA A 1004 3.97 -13.67 32.32
N GLU A 1005 3.80 -13.64 30.99
CA GLU A 1005 4.49 -12.74 30.08
C GLU A 1005 3.49 -11.99 29.20
N ILE A 1006 3.69 -10.68 29.05
CA ILE A 1006 2.98 -9.83 28.09
C ILE A 1006 4.04 -9.10 27.27
N SER A 1007 3.96 -9.23 25.95
CA SER A 1007 4.86 -8.58 25.00
C SER A 1007 4.04 -7.90 23.91
N LEU A 1008 4.23 -6.60 23.71
CA LEU A 1008 3.61 -5.79 22.67
C LEU A 1008 4.71 -5.19 21.79
N GLN A 1009 4.52 -5.21 20.47
CA GLN A 1009 5.44 -4.56 19.54
C GLN A 1009 4.67 -3.84 18.43
N LEU A 1010 5.05 -2.60 18.16
CA LEU A 1010 4.58 -1.82 17.01
C LEU A 1010 5.80 -1.53 16.12
N SER A 1011 5.73 -1.80 14.83
CA SER A 1011 6.79 -1.45 13.88
C SER A 1011 6.27 -0.83 12.58
N GLU A 1012 7.11 0.01 11.98
CA GLU A 1012 6.85 0.80 10.78
C GLU A 1012 8.01 0.64 9.77
N SER A 1013 7.67 0.19 8.56
CA SER A 1013 8.61 -0.12 7.48
C SER A 1013 8.80 1.07 6.52
N LEU A 1014 9.64 2.02 6.91
CA LEU A 1014 9.94 3.25 6.14
C LEU A 1014 10.50 3.00 4.74
N ALA A 1015 11.17 1.87 4.50
CA ALA A 1015 11.62 1.45 3.17
C ALA A 1015 11.40 -0.06 2.97
N ALA A 1016 10.85 -0.44 1.81
CA ALA A 1016 10.62 -1.83 1.42
C ALA A 1016 11.18 -2.09 0.02
N GLY A 1017 12.07 -3.08 -0.10
CA GLY A 1017 12.77 -3.40 -1.35
C GLY A 1017 14.07 -4.15 -1.09
N HIS A 1018 15.12 -3.87 -1.88
CA HIS A 1018 16.45 -4.43 -1.65
C HIS A 1018 17.11 -3.92 -0.36
N THR A 1019 16.78 -2.70 0.08
CA THR A 1019 17.14 -2.15 1.39
C THR A 1019 15.86 -2.01 2.20
N HIS A 1020 15.91 -2.39 3.47
CA HIS A 1020 14.81 -2.22 4.43
C HIS A 1020 15.25 -1.33 5.59
N LEU A 1021 14.30 -0.51 6.06
CA LEU A 1021 14.44 0.30 7.26
C LEU A 1021 13.14 0.17 8.06
N GLU A 1022 13.24 -0.42 9.24
CA GLU A 1022 12.13 -0.67 10.16
C GLU A 1022 12.44 0.03 11.49
N ILE A 1023 11.53 0.90 11.94
CA ILE A 1023 11.55 1.44 13.31
C ILE A 1023 10.53 0.68 14.12
N TYR A 1024 10.86 0.30 15.36
CA TYR A 1024 9.96 -0.42 16.24
C TYR A 1024 10.01 0.07 17.69
N GLY A 1025 8.88 -0.06 18.39
CA GLY A 1025 8.81 0.00 19.85
C GLY A 1025 8.42 -1.37 20.40
N ASP A 1026 9.12 -1.85 21.44
CA ASP A 1026 8.77 -3.08 22.17
C ASP A 1026 8.48 -2.79 23.65
N VAL A 1027 7.42 -3.42 24.17
CA VAL A 1027 7.07 -3.41 25.60
C VAL A 1027 6.96 -4.86 26.04
N THR A 1028 7.89 -5.29 26.88
CA THR A 1028 8.07 -6.68 27.30
C THR A 1028 8.02 -6.76 28.83
N ALA A 1029 7.03 -7.45 29.39
CA ALA A 1029 6.84 -7.58 30.84
C ALA A 1029 6.61 -9.04 31.26
N GLN A 1030 7.46 -9.56 32.15
CA GLN A 1030 7.32 -10.84 32.83
C GLN A 1030 7.07 -10.65 34.33
N PHE A 1031 6.22 -11.51 34.89
CA PHE A 1031 5.78 -11.50 36.29
C PHE A 1031 5.90 -12.92 36.86
N PHE A 1032 6.32 -13.05 38.12
CA PHE A 1032 6.49 -14.33 38.82
C PHE A 1032 5.98 -14.21 40.26
N ASP A 1033 5.35 -15.27 40.77
CA ASP A 1033 4.67 -15.25 42.07
C ASP A 1033 5.57 -15.63 43.25
N LYS A 1034 6.66 -16.38 43.03
CA LYS A 1034 7.49 -16.97 44.10
C LYS A 1034 8.97 -17.05 43.73
N GLU A 1035 9.83 -17.00 44.75
CA GLU A 1035 11.20 -17.51 44.67
C GLU A 1035 11.19 -19.02 44.87
N GLY A 1036 11.94 -19.74 44.02
CA GLY A 1036 12.02 -21.20 44.03
C GLY A 1036 13.29 -21.72 44.72
N VAL A 1037 13.50 -23.04 44.64
CA VAL A 1037 14.74 -23.70 45.06
C VAL A 1037 15.06 -24.81 44.05
N LEU A 1038 16.28 -24.81 43.49
CA LEU A 1038 16.70 -25.75 42.44
C LEU A 1038 17.93 -26.57 42.87
N GLY A 1039 17.95 -27.85 42.50
CA GLY A 1039 19.05 -28.78 42.76
C GLY A 1039 18.57 -30.10 43.37
N LYS A 1040 19.46 -31.10 43.37
CA LYS A 1040 19.27 -32.39 44.08
C LYS A 1040 19.03 -32.14 45.58
N PRO A 1041 18.41 -33.07 46.33
CA PRO A 1041 18.06 -32.87 47.74
C PRO A 1041 19.18 -32.26 48.61
N ASP A 1042 20.42 -32.72 48.41
CA ASP A 1042 21.61 -32.29 49.17
C ASP A 1042 22.31 -31.03 48.60
N GLU A 1043 21.90 -30.55 47.42
CA GLU A 1043 22.53 -29.44 46.67
C GLU A 1043 21.61 -28.24 46.44
N ARG A 1044 20.42 -28.23 47.06
CA ARG A 1044 19.36 -27.22 46.88
C ARG A 1044 19.85 -25.77 47.08
N ARG A 1045 19.74 -24.93 46.04
CA ARG A 1045 20.07 -23.50 46.09
C ARG A 1045 18.82 -22.63 45.91
N PRO A 1046 18.67 -21.51 46.65
CA PRO A 1046 17.58 -20.56 46.43
C PRO A 1046 17.67 -19.95 45.02
N LEU A 1047 16.50 -19.75 44.40
CA LEU A 1047 16.35 -19.45 42.99
C LEU A 1047 15.51 -18.18 42.82
N VAL A 1048 16.18 -17.03 42.84
CA VAL A 1048 15.55 -15.72 42.61
C VAL A 1048 15.17 -15.60 41.13
N LEU A 1049 13.89 -15.31 40.89
CA LEU A 1049 13.32 -15.06 39.56
C LEU A 1049 13.07 -13.56 39.39
N ASP A 1050 14.08 -12.82 38.91
CA ASP A 1050 13.98 -11.38 38.67
C ASP A 1050 12.89 -11.06 37.62
N PRO A 1051 11.79 -10.35 37.96
CA PRO A 1051 10.72 -10.07 37.00
C PRO A 1051 11.18 -9.10 35.92
N TYR A 1052 11.22 -9.57 34.67
CA TYR A 1052 11.80 -8.84 33.55
C TYR A 1052 10.82 -7.82 32.98
N GLN A 1053 11.09 -6.52 33.10
CA GLN A 1053 10.33 -5.45 32.45
C GLN A 1053 11.25 -4.58 31.59
N ARG A 1054 10.95 -4.46 30.29
CA ARG A 1054 11.65 -3.61 29.32
C ARG A 1054 10.62 -2.82 28.51
N ILE A 1055 10.87 -1.52 28.34
CA ILE A 1055 10.18 -0.65 27.38
C ILE A 1055 11.28 -0.08 26.49
N ALA A 1056 11.25 -0.33 25.19
CA ALA A 1056 12.35 0.00 24.30
C ALA A 1056 11.88 0.54 22.95
N ALA A 1057 12.78 1.26 22.30
CA ALA A 1057 12.68 1.61 20.90
C ALA A 1057 13.93 1.12 20.17
N GLY A 1058 13.76 0.70 18.92
CA GLY A 1058 14.85 0.22 18.08
C GLY A 1058 14.69 0.55 16.61
N VAL A 1059 15.81 0.44 15.90
CA VAL A 1059 15.90 0.63 14.45
C VAL A 1059 16.64 -0.57 13.88
N ARG A 1060 15.99 -1.24 12.92
CA ARG A 1060 16.55 -2.30 12.11
C ARG A 1060 16.76 -1.77 10.70
N VAL A 1061 18.00 -1.85 10.21
CA VAL A 1061 18.37 -1.42 8.87
C VAL A 1061 19.21 -2.51 8.21
N GLY A 1062 18.93 -2.82 6.95
CA GLY A 1062 19.68 -3.87 6.25
C GLY A 1062 19.41 -3.92 4.76
N GLN A 1063 20.23 -4.71 4.07
CA GLN A 1063 20.15 -4.91 2.63
C GLN A 1063 19.93 -6.40 2.34
N GLY A 1064 18.70 -6.73 1.94
CA GLY A 1064 18.15 -8.08 2.00
C GLY A 1064 17.95 -8.58 3.43
N TYR A 1065 16.83 -9.25 3.71
CA TYR A 1065 16.58 -9.82 5.03
C TYR A 1065 17.57 -10.96 5.35
N MET A 1066 18.10 -10.99 6.57
CA MET A 1066 18.91 -12.11 7.05
C MET A 1066 18.00 -13.24 7.54
N GLY A 1067 18.50 -14.48 7.54
CA GLY A 1067 17.69 -15.69 7.79
C GLY A 1067 16.69 -16.06 6.68
N GLN A 1068 16.24 -15.11 5.86
CA GLN A 1068 15.51 -15.40 4.62
C GLN A 1068 16.43 -16.00 3.55
N ARG A 1069 15.85 -16.67 2.55
CA ARG A 1069 16.62 -17.34 1.48
C ARG A 1069 17.21 -16.33 0.49
N PRO A 1070 18.45 -16.53 0.01
CA PRO A 1070 19.00 -15.67 -1.04
C PRO A 1070 18.20 -15.83 -2.33
N LEU A 1071 17.73 -14.72 -2.88
CA LEU A 1071 17.24 -14.68 -4.26
C LEU A 1071 18.44 -14.65 -5.22
N VAL A 1072 18.28 -15.19 -6.43
CA VAL A 1072 19.30 -15.06 -7.50
C VAL A 1072 19.59 -13.58 -7.83
N HIS A 1073 18.60 -12.70 -7.61
CA HIS A 1073 18.70 -11.24 -7.71
C HIS A 1073 18.65 -10.52 -6.35
N SER A 1074 18.98 -11.18 -5.25
CA SER A 1074 19.15 -10.51 -3.94
C SER A 1074 20.48 -9.80 -3.86
N ALA A 1075 20.57 -8.77 -3.01
CA ALA A 1075 21.84 -8.11 -2.70
C ALA A 1075 22.87 -9.13 -2.19
N ASN A 1076 24.14 -8.95 -2.57
CA ASN A 1076 25.24 -9.80 -2.11
C ASN A 1076 26.50 -8.93 -1.94
N PRO A 1077 27.06 -8.79 -0.73
CA PRO A 1077 26.58 -9.36 0.54
C PRO A 1077 25.21 -8.81 0.96
N ARG A 1078 24.46 -9.61 1.71
CA ARG A 1078 23.37 -9.12 2.56
C ARG A 1078 23.93 -8.69 3.91
N TRP A 1079 23.27 -7.75 4.56
CA TRP A 1079 23.61 -7.35 5.92
C TRP A 1079 22.40 -6.79 6.65
N GLU A 1080 22.43 -6.87 7.98
CA GLU A 1080 21.38 -6.42 8.89
C GLU A 1080 22.06 -5.87 10.16
N ALA A 1081 21.65 -4.68 10.57
CA ALA A 1081 22.00 -4.08 11.85
C ALA A 1081 20.70 -3.73 12.59
N ASP A 1082 20.59 -4.20 13.83
CA ASP A 1082 19.45 -3.97 14.72
C ASP A 1082 19.98 -3.37 16.02
N LEU A 1083 19.57 -2.14 16.31
CA LEU A 1083 19.98 -1.38 17.49
C LEU A 1083 18.72 -0.99 18.28
N SER A 1084 18.64 -1.37 19.56
CA SER A 1084 17.58 -0.89 20.46
C SER A 1084 18.12 -0.39 21.79
N VAL A 1085 17.43 0.61 22.35
CA VAL A 1085 17.66 1.15 23.69
C VAL A 1085 16.42 0.89 24.51
N GLY A 1086 16.58 0.18 25.63
CA GLY A 1086 15.51 -0.15 26.56
C GLY A 1086 15.62 0.60 27.87
N TYR A 1087 14.49 0.97 28.45
CA TYR A 1087 14.37 1.32 29.86
C TYR A 1087 13.92 0.08 30.65
N ARG A 1088 14.50 -0.11 31.84
CA ARG A 1088 14.25 -1.24 32.74
C ARG A 1088 13.58 -0.73 34.03
N PRO A 1089 12.23 -0.62 34.11
CA PRO A 1089 11.56 0.08 35.20
C PRO A 1089 11.96 -0.39 36.61
N LYS A 1090 11.98 -1.71 36.85
CA LYS A 1090 12.38 -2.30 38.14
C LYS A 1090 13.85 -2.11 38.53
N LEU A 1091 14.72 -1.78 37.57
CA LEU A 1091 16.15 -1.53 37.81
C LEU A 1091 16.50 -0.04 37.76
N SER A 1092 15.53 0.83 37.41
CA SER A 1092 15.65 2.27 37.22
C SER A 1092 16.86 2.69 36.35
N ARG A 1093 17.13 1.92 35.29
CA ARG A 1093 18.29 2.07 34.41
C ARG A 1093 17.93 1.77 32.96
N PHE A 1094 18.77 2.25 32.04
CA PHE A 1094 18.71 1.86 30.64
C PHE A 1094 19.53 0.59 30.37
N ASP A 1095 19.12 -0.13 29.33
CA ASP A 1095 19.84 -1.17 28.61
C ASP A 1095 19.99 -0.76 27.13
N TYR A 1096 20.90 -1.43 26.43
CA TYR A 1096 20.96 -1.42 24.98
C TYR A 1096 21.21 -2.84 24.46
N ALA A 1097 20.72 -3.08 23.24
CA ALA A 1097 21.03 -4.27 22.46
C ALA A 1097 21.52 -3.84 21.06
N ALA A 1098 22.55 -4.52 20.57
CA ALA A 1098 23.13 -4.30 19.26
C ALA A 1098 23.43 -5.65 18.59
N LYS A 1099 22.80 -5.89 17.45
CA LYS A 1099 23.02 -7.06 16.60
C LYS A 1099 23.51 -6.57 15.24
N ALA A 1100 24.58 -7.15 14.73
CA ALA A 1100 25.06 -6.91 13.38
C ALA A 1100 25.36 -8.26 12.70
N GLN A 1101 24.81 -8.49 11.51
CA GLN A 1101 25.01 -9.72 10.75
C GLN A 1101 25.30 -9.40 9.29
N ILE A 1102 26.26 -10.09 8.68
CA ILE A 1102 26.63 -9.97 7.27
C ILE A 1102 26.71 -11.36 6.63
N GLY A 1103 26.20 -11.51 5.40
CA GLY A 1103 26.07 -12.79 4.72
C GLY A 1103 26.39 -12.75 3.24
N TRP A 1104 27.20 -13.70 2.80
CA TRP A 1104 27.64 -13.86 1.42
C TRP A 1104 26.99 -15.09 0.79
N ARG A 1105 26.44 -14.94 -0.40
CA ARG A 1105 26.05 -16.05 -1.28
C ARG A 1105 27.31 -16.64 -1.90
N LEU A 1106 27.54 -17.94 -1.72
CA LEU A 1106 28.76 -18.63 -2.18
C LEU A 1106 28.59 -19.20 -3.59
N SER A 1107 27.59 -20.06 -3.79
CA SER A 1107 27.25 -20.66 -5.08
C SER A 1107 25.79 -21.10 -5.07
N GLY A 1108 25.07 -20.97 -6.19
CA GLY A 1108 23.63 -21.25 -6.22
C GLY A 1108 22.87 -20.45 -5.16
N ASP A 1109 22.18 -21.16 -4.26
CA ASP A 1109 21.46 -20.59 -3.12
C ASP A 1109 22.22 -20.76 -1.76
N ASP A 1110 23.47 -21.25 -1.77
CA ASP A 1110 24.26 -21.45 -0.54
C ASP A 1110 24.71 -20.12 0.08
N GLN A 1111 24.63 -20.03 1.41
CA GLN A 1111 24.97 -18.83 2.19
C GLN A 1111 25.97 -19.15 3.30
N LEU A 1112 26.97 -18.29 3.46
CA LEU A 1112 27.77 -18.15 4.69
C LEU A 1112 27.43 -16.80 5.33
N SER A 1113 27.24 -16.73 6.64
CA SER A 1113 27.08 -15.45 7.36
C SER A 1113 27.78 -15.42 8.70
N LEU A 1114 28.25 -14.24 9.07
CA LEU A 1114 28.87 -13.92 10.35
C LEU A 1114 28.00 -12.90 11.07
N GLY A 1115 27.70 -13.15 12.33
CA GLY A 1115 26.95 -12.28 13.22
C GLY A 1115 27.70 -11.99 14.51
N VAL A 1116 27.47 -10.80 15.06
CA VAL A 1116 27.83 -10.41 16.41
C VAL A 1116 26.59 -9.82 17.06
N GLU A 1117 26.23 -10.34 18.23
CA GLU A 1117 25.13 -9.85 19.05
C GLU A 1117 25.65 -9.48 20.43
N HIS A 1118 25.19 -8.35 20.96
CA HIS A 1118 25.50 -7.91 22.31
C HIS A 1118 24.26 -7.27 22.94
N GLN A 1119 23.89 -7.73 24.13
CA GLN A 1119 22.86 -7.10 24.96
C GLN A 1119 23.41 -6.85 26.35
N SER A 1120 23.30 -5.61 26.84
CA SER A 1120 23.52 -5.31 28.25
C SER A 1120 22.32 -5.81 29.06
N LYS A 1121 22.56 -6.51 30.18
CA LYS A 1121 21.52 -7.01 31.13
C LYS A 1121 20.27 -7.68 30.48
N PRO A 1122 20.45 -8.71 29.63
CA PRO A 1122 19.38 -9.59 29.13
C PRO A 1122 18.60 -10.30 30.25
N ARG A 1123 17.59 -11.11 29.88
CA ARG A 1123 16.79 -11.96 30.80
C ARG A 1123 17.65 -12.83 31.74
N SER A 1124 18.88 -13.17 31.34
CA SER A 1124 19.84 -13.96 32.12
C SER A 1124 20.69 -13.18 33.13
N GLY A 1125 20.47 -11.86 33.28
CA GLY A 1125 21.00 -11.05 34.38
C GLY A 1125 22.46 -10.56 34.24
N ARG A 1126 23.20 -10.99 33.21
CA ARG A 1126 24.57 -10.53 32.90
C ARG A 1126 24.70 -10.17 31.43
N ASP A 1127 25.51 -9.17 31.12
CA ASP A 1127 25.75 -8.71 29.75
C ASP A 1127 26.19 -9.87 28.84
N SER A 1128 25.43 -10.12 27.78
CA SER A 1128 25.73 -11.15 26.80
C SER A 1128 26.48 -10.55 25.62
N SER A 1129 27.48 -11.25 25.12
CA SER A 1129 28.09 -11.02 23.81
C SER A 1129 28.26 -12.39 23.17
N GLU A 1130 27.72 -12.56 21.96
CA GLU A 1130 27.74 -13.80 21.19
C GLU A 1130 28.27 -13.52 19.78
N VAL A 1131 29.24 -14.31 19.33
CA VAL A 1131 29.72 -14.31 17.94
C VAL A 1131 29.21 -15.60 17.30
N LYS A 1132 28.58 -15.48 16.13
CA LYS A 1132 27.82 -16.55 15.46
C LYS A 1132 28.24 -16.68 14.00
N LEU A 1133 28.51 -17.90 13.55
CA LEU A 1133 28.86 -18.25 12.18
C LEU A 1133 27.84 -19.27 11.66
N ASP A 1134 27.09 -18.90 10.64
CA ASP A 1134 26.08 -19.75 10.00
C ASP A 1134 26.51 -20.10 8.58
N TYR A 1135 26.63 -21.39 8.27
CA TYR A 1135 26.60 -21.88 6.89
C TYR A 1135 25.25 -22.56 6.64
N THR A 1136 24.63 -22.25 5.49
CA THR A 1136 23.41 -22.90 5.02
C THR A 1136 23.59 -23.36 3.59
N LYS A 1137 23.39 -24.66 3.38
CA LYS A 1137 23.31 -25.32 2.09
C LYS A 1137 21.85 -25.57 1.70
N GLN A 1138 21.53 -25.30 0.43
CA GLN A 1138 20.29 -25.78 -0.19
C GLN A 1138 20.59 -26.97 -1.11
N PHE A 1139 19.61 -27.86 -1.29
CA PHE A 1139 19.66 -28.99 -2.22
C PHE A 1139 18.41 -28.95 -3.11
#